data_AF-A0A7W0WTR7-F1
#
_entry.id   AF-A0A7W0WTR7-F1
#
_cell.length_a   1.000
_cell.length_b   1.000
_cell.length_c   1.000
_cell.angle_alpha   90.00
_cell.angle_beta   90.00
_cell.angle_gamma   90.00
#
_symmetry.space_group_name_H-M   'P 1'
#
loop_
_entity.id
_entity.type
_entity.pdbx_description
1 polymer ?
#
loop_
_entity_poly.entity_id
_entity_poly.type
_entity_poly.pdbx_seq_one_letter_code
_entity_poly.pdbx_strand_id
1 'polypeptide(L)'
;MSSLLVRDGLVGVKRMEKAFQRQVIYGGSLDTILLEMSLIPEDRLTQYLALASGLPPAARDEAAEIDAQAIALLDKTLAQRFRAVPLALDGEAVRVLVCPPLELTELEDLADALDRPIQPLIAPEYRWHMIYATAYGLDPPARFSTLARSLDTDNTLAPVGRAKSVIIDSLATPQPRAGAETQRTLTPTPVAQIKLKKVATPPPGEFTTSEFTTEETTDVVDTTIEEVEIRASRTSTKLGVVPSTARTEAVTPRGGIHAADDEVTQPIIIVPANEVPAKITFRTPSTGVPSHVTDTGTSKPERIKMRALKRPPTAPIATEGRETPMTIVSAREALAVAEDRDTVFLTLLRAVRSRARWAGLLTVQGGAAIGRVALAEQSLDTTAINTVLIPLDALSPFRTVVSNHQAHIGSLVSNDPGIDAMVLRMGGVMPPSALLLPIVIRERVVAIVVAHRVHSDIRLADVTELLPMATAASDAIARLIVKSKSAGFRAPTEPPVVEIDAEGIDTKRIGRHQDTGKWTAPSRGSAPSFEQGMELSIEADPPRPIEMLLDAIELGAEGTTGEAITEAVERANETVAQLVNRFPGKLRIDRFNVVGRPLRASQYGGLLELVIHLGTAASELLIEKMGAPQRDIRFYATVCVTELRPRNAVYALAERLFDQDFGVRACAIEALAGYPMADLGTALVRARRAVHSN
;
A
#
# COMPACT_ATOMS: atom_id res chain seq x y z
N MET A 1 11.49 0.57 -2.92
CA MET A 1 10.50 0.61 -4.03
C MET A 1 9.49 -0.53 -3.92
N SER A 2 9.88 -1.80 -4.12
CA SER A 2 8.99 -2.98 -4.04
C SER A 2 8.08 -3.04 -2.81
N SER A 3 8.62 -2.77 -1.62
CA SER A 3 7.89 -2.71 -0.35
C SER A 3 6.77 -1.66 -0.34
N LEU A 4 7.05 -0.46 -0.83
CA LEU A 4 6.06 0.63 -0.95
C LEU A 4 4.91 0.23 -1.88
N LEU A 5 5.21 -0.34 -3.04
CA LEU A 5 4.22 -0.77 -4.03
C LEU A 5 3.26 -1.87 -3.55
N VAL A 6 3.72 -2.68 -2.58
CA VAL A 6 2.89 -3.71 -1.91
C VAL A 6 2.12 -3.09 -0.75
N ARG A 7 2.76 -2.26 0.08
CA ARG A 7 2.13 -1.55 1.22
C ARG A 7 0.97 -0.67 0.76
N ASP A 8 1.17 0.07 -0.31
CA ASP A 8 0.22 1.06 -0.83
C ASP A 8 -0.76 0.44 -1.85
N GLY A 9 -0.86 -0.91 -1.86
CA GLY A 9 -1.91 -1.68 -2.53
C GLY A 9 -1.83 -1.78 -4.06
N LEU A 10 -1.00 -0.97 -4.72
CA LEU A 10 -0.90 -0.90 -6.19
C LEU A 10 -0.53 -2.26 -6.82
N VAL A 11 0.40 -2.99 -6.23
CA VAL A 11 0.78 -4.35 -6.67
C VAL A 11 0.63 -5.33 -5.52
N GLY A 12 -0.56 -5.93 -5.40
CA GLY A 12 -0.80 -6.98 -4.40
C GLY A 12 0.19 -8.13 -4.50
N VAL A 13 0.60 -8.67 -3.33
CA VAL A 13 1.74 -9.59 -3.12
C VAL A 13 1.95 -10.64 -4.24
N LYS A 14 0.90 -11.37 -4.63
CA LYS A 14 0.96 -12.44 -5.66
C LYS A 14 1.37 -11.95 -7.06
N ARG A 15 1.11 -10.67 -7.37
CA ARG A 15 1.56 -10.02 -8.62
C ARG A 15 3.03 -9.59 -8.52
N MET A 16 3.45 -9.09 -7.36
CA MET A 16 4.85 -8.72 -7.08
C MET A 16 5.76 -9.96 -7.06
N GLU A 17 5.33 -11.06 -6.45
CA GLU A 17 6.03 -12.35 -6.49
C GLU A 17 6.26 -12.83 -7.93
N LYS A 18 5.23 -12.70 -8.79
CA LYS A 18 5.32 -13.02 -10.21
C LYS A 18 6.26 -12.07 -10.98
N ALA A 19 6.39 -10.82 -10.56
CA ALA A 19 7.38 -9.88 -11.10
C ALA A 19 8.80 -10.33 -10.73
N PHE A 20 9.09 -10.62 -9.46
CA PHE A 20 10.40 -11.17 -9.06
C PHE A 20 10.73 -12.49 -9.77
N GLN A 21 9.75 -13.39 -9.95
CA GLN A 21 9.95 -14.62 -10.73
C GLN A 21 10.32 -14.33 -12.20
N ARG A 22 9.72 -13.31 -12.83
CA ARG A 22 10.11 -12.86 -14.18
C ARG A 22 11.50 -12.20 -14.19
N GLN A 23 11.83 -11.38 -13.20
CA GLN A 23 13.14 -10.73 -13.08
C GLN A 23 14.28 -11.76 -13.01
N VAL A 24 14.07 -12.87 -12.28
CA VAL A 24 15.04 -13.98 -12.20
C VAL A 24 15.17 -14.76 -13.53
N ILE A 25 14.18 -14.70 -14.42
CA ILE A 25 14.18 -15.39 -15.72
C ILE A 25 14.77 -14.51 -16.84
N TYR A 26 14.39 -13.23 -16.89
CA TYR A 26 14.73 -12.30 -17.98
C TYR A 26 15.83 -11.29 -17.64
N GLY A 27 16.21 -11.17 -16.37
CA GLY A 27 17.14 -10.14 -15.88
C GLY A 27 16.58 -8.72 -15.95
N GLY A 28 17.46 -7.75 -15.70
CA GLY A 28 17.13 -6.32 -15.62
C GLY A 28 16.57 -5.89 -14.27
N SER A 29 16.18 -4.62 -14.19
CA SER A 29 15.54 -4.00 -13.03
C SER A 29 14.16 -4.58 -12.72
N LEU A 30 13.65 -4.30 -11.52
CA LEU A 30 12.27 -4.65 -11.16
C LEU A 30 11.27 -3.72 -11.86
N ASP A 31 11.61 -2.45 -12.03
CA ASP A 31 10.80 -1.44 -12.70
C ASP A 31 10.52 -1.78 -14.17
N THR A 32 11.52 -2.19 -14.96
CA THR A 32 11.30 -2.73 -16.32
C THR A 32 10.30 -3.89 -16.30
N ILE A 33 10.43 -4.84 -15.38
CA ILE A 33 9.54 -6.01 -15.29
C ILE A 33 8.10 -5.62 -14.90
N LEU A 34 7.93 -4.62 -14.02
CA LEU A 34 6.61 -4.12 -13.62
C LEU A 34 5.86 -3.47 -14.80
N LEU A 35 6.59 -2.79 -15.69
CA LEU A 35 6.06 -2.22 -16.93
C LEU A 35 5.77 -3.31 -17.98
N GLU A 36 6.67 -4.29 -18.19
CA GLU A 36 6.45 -5.47 -19.06
C GLU A 36 5.32 -6.40 -18.60
N MET A 37 4.81 -6.20 -17.38
CA MET A 37 3.62 -6.87 -16.84
C MET A 37 2.37 -5.98 -16.82
N SER A 38 2.47 -4.73 -17.28
CA SER A 38 1.42 -3.70 -17.21
C SER A 38 0.81 -3.57 -15.80
N LEU A 39 1.63 -3.72 -14.77
CA LEU A 39 1.17 -3.71 -13.36
C LEU A 39 0.95 -2.30 -12.81
N ILE A 40 1.75 -1.34 -13.29
CA ILE A 40 1.76 0.07 -12.89
C ILE A 40 2.08 0.90 -14.15
N PRO A 41 1.45 2.09 -14.33
CA PRO A 41 1.83 3.03 -15.40
C PRO A 41 3.13 3.78 -15.07
N GLU A 42 3.88 4.16 -16.10
CA GLU A 42 5.20 4.82 -16.04
C GLU A 42 5.27 5.93 -14.98
N ASP A 43 4.39 6.93 -15.06
CA ASP A 43 4.45 8.13 -14.20
C ASP A 43 4.38 7.79 -12.70
N ARG A 44 3.56 6.79 -12.35
CA ARG A 44 3.48 6.30 -10.97
C ARG A 44 4.73 5.53 -10.59
N LEU A 45 5.28 4.71 -11.49
CA LEU A 45 6.51 3.98 -11.18
C LEU A 45 7.67 4.93 -10.89
N THR A 46 7.83 6.01 -11.68
CA THR A 46 8.84 7.05 -11.46
C THR A 46 8.62 7.78 -10.11
N GLN A 47 7.38 8.07 -9.71
CA GLN A 47 7.06 8.60 -8.38
C GLN A 47 7.46 7.63 -7.24
N TYR A 48 7.25 6.32 -7.41
CA TYR A 48 7.65 5.32 -6.41
C TYR A 48 9.14 4.94 -6.45
N LEU A 49 9.86 5.30 -7.53
CA LEU A 49 11.32 5.33 -7.56
C LEU A 49 11.83 6.52 -6.76
N ALA A 50 11.32 7.74 -6.99
CA ALA A 50 11.63 8.94 -6.22
C ALA A 50 11.40 8.76 -4.71
N LEU A 51 10.23 8.26 -4.31
CA LEU A 51 9.92 7.95 -2.91
C LEU A 51 10.80 6.84 -2.29
N ALA A 52 11.52 6.06 -3.11
CA ALA A 52 12.40 4.99 -2.65
C ALA A 52 13.88 5.36 -2.66
N SER A 53 14.32 6.33 -3.46
CA SER A 53 15.70 6.82 -3.52
C SER A 53 15.91 8.16 -2.82
N GLY A 54 14.83 8.90 -2.54
CA GLY A 54 14.89 10.28 -2.05
C GLY A 54 15.19 11.33 -3.13
N LEU A 55 15.31 10.91 -4.40
CA LEU A 55 15.68 11.77 -5.53
C LEU A 55 14.45 12.34 -6.25
N PRO A 56 14.54 13.54 -6.86
CA PRO A 56 13.45 14.08 -7.68
C PRO A 56 13.14 13.17 -8.89
N PRO A 57 11.84 12.95 -9.22
CA PRO A 57 11.44 12.15 -10.37
C PRO A 57 11.73 12.90 -11.68
N ALA A 58 12.32 12.23 -12.66
CA ALA A 58 12.45 12.78 -14.01
C ALA A 58 11.07 12.92 -14.69
N ALA A 59 10.84 14.03 -15.40
CA ALA A 59 9.68 14.15 -16.28
C ALA A 59 9.87 13.33 -17.58
N ARG A 60 8.76 12.91 -18.19
CA ARG A 60 8.77 12.05 -19.39
C ARG A 60 9.50 12.68 -20.58
N ASP A 61 9.45 14.01 -20.67
CA ASP A 61 9.94 14.79 -21.79
C ASP A 61 11.37 15.35 -21.60
N GLU A 62 12.05 15.07 -20.47
CA GLU A 62 13.48 15.42 -20.24
C GLU A 62 14.40 14.87 -21.34
N ALA A 63 13.95 13.83 -22.05
CA ALA A 63 14.63 13.27 -23.23
C ALA A 63 14.71 14.22 -24.44
N ALA A 64 13.96 15.33 -24.45
CA ALA A 64 13.95 16.32 -25.53
C ALA A 64 14.91 17.50 -25.28
N GLU A 65 15.35 17.71 -24.03
CA GLU A 65 16.12 18.89 -23.60
C GLU A 65 17.61 18.57 -23.38
N ILE A 66 18.17 17.62 -24.14
CA ILE A 66 19.55 17.16 -23.98
C ILE A 66 20.54 18.13 -24.65
N ASP A 67 21.40 18.76 -23.84
CA ASP A 67 22.47 19.66 -24.26
C ASP A 67 23.74 18.91 -24.66
N ALA A 68 24.29 19.25 -25.83
CA ALA A 68 25.54 18.71 -26.34
C ALA A 68 26.76 19.05 -25.44
N GLN A 69 26.75 20.18 -24.72
CA GLN A 69 27.83 20.51 -23.78
C GLN A 69 27.78 19.62 -22.54
N ALA A 70 26.58 19.29 -22.05
CA ALA A 70 26.40 18.35 -20.95
C ALA A 70 26.84 16.92 -21.32
N ILE A 71 26.48 16.42 -22.52
CA ILE A 71 26.96 15.11 -23.04
C ILE A 71 28.49 15.06 -23.09
N ALA A 72 29.15 16.16 -23.47
CA ALA A 72 30.60 16.21 -23.61
C ALA A 72 31.38 16.09 -22.27
N LEU A 73 30.72 16.29 -21.12
CA LEU A 73 31.35 16.18 -19.80
C LEU A 73 31.48 14.74 -19.28
N LEU A 74 30.56 13.84 -19.66
CA LEU A 74 30.58 12.45 -19.20
C LEU A 74 30.78 11.51 -20.39
N ASP A 75 31.91 10.82 -20.44
CA ASP A 75 32.14 9.83 -21.50
C ASP A 75 31.17 8.64 -21.37
N LYS A 76 30.89 7.97 -22.49
CA LYS A 76 29.97 6.83 -22.56
C LYS A 76 30.31 5.68 -21.59
N THR A 77 31.58 5.49 -21.27
CA THR A 77 32.06 4.41 -20.38
C THR A 77 31.83 4.75 -18.91
N LEU A 78 32.02 6.02 -18.51
CA LEU A 78 31.66 6.51 -17.17
C LEU A 78 30.14 6.58 -17.02
N ALA A 79 29.42 7.08 -18.03
CA ALA A 79 27.96 7.09 -18.08
C ALA A 79 27.35 5.70 -17.89
N GLN A 80 27.88 4.68 -18.59
CA GLN A 80 27.44 3.30 -18.42
C GLN A 80 27.83 2.70 -17.06
N ARG A 81 29.01 3.03 -16.53
CA ARG A 81 29.48 2.56 -15.21
C ARG A 81 28.58 3.08 -14.07
N PHE A 82 28.41 4.40 -14.01
CA PHE A 82 27.63 5.08 -12.98
C PHE A 82 26.11 5.06 -13.23
N ARG A 83 25.67 4.48 -14.37
CA ARG A 83 24.26 4.39 -14.77
C ARG A 83 23.59 5.77 -14.77
N ALA A 84 24.33 6.73 -15.34
CA ALA A 84 24.12 8.16 -15.29
C ALA A 84 24.23 8.75 -16.70
N VAL A 85 23.33 9.66 -17.09
CA VAL A 85 23.40 10.40 -18.36
C VAL A 85 23.23 11.89 -18.08
N PRO A 86 24.19 12.76 -18.44
CA PRO A 86 24.00 14.20 -18.32
C PRO A 86 22.92 14.67 -19.32
N LEU A 87 22.01 15.51 -18.83
CA LEU A 87 20.93 16.11 -19.62
C LEU A 87 21.28 17.55 -20.00
N ALA A 88 21.56 18.38 -19.00
CA ALA A 88 21.79 19.82 -19.19
C ALA A 88 22.78 20.39 -18.16
N LEU A 89 23.39 21.53 -18.49
CA LEU A 89 24.19 22.33 -17.58
C LEU A 89 23.35 23.46 -16.97
N ASP A 90 23.26 23.48 -15.63
CA ASP A 90 22.55 24.49 -14.84
C ASP A 90 23.58 25.31 -14.05
N GLY A 91 24.16 26.30 -14.72
CA GLY A 91 25.27 27.10 -14.20
C GLY A 91 26.55 26.26 -14.02
N GLU A 92 26.94 26.04 -12.77
CA GLU A 92 28.07 25.16 -12.44
C GLU A 92 27.66 23.68 -12.30
N ALA A 93 26.37 23.41 -12.06
CA ALA A 93 25.85 22.07 -11.79
C ALA A 93 25.45 21.32 -13.06
N VAL A 94 25.53 19.99 -13.02
CA VAL A 94 25.09 19.11 -14.12
C VAL A 94 23.78 18.41 -13.73
N ARG A 95 22.72 18.57 -14.52
CA ARG A 95 21.49 17.76 -14.41
C ARG A 95 21.78 16.37 -14.98
N VAL A 96 21.60 15.32 -14.17
CA VAL A 96 21.98 13.95 -14.52
C VAL A 96 20.81 13.00 -14.32
N LEU A 97 20.43 12.29 -15.38
CA LEU A 97 19.45 11.21 -15.32
C LEU A 97 20.10 9.93 -14.79
N VAL A 98 19.52 9.34 -13.74
CA VAL A 98 20.02 8.10 -13.11
C VAL A 98 18.93 7.03 -13.03
N CYS A 99 19.32 5.76 -12.90
CA CYS A 99 18.39 4.63 -12.79
C CYS A 99 18.82 3.59 -11.73
N PRO A 100 17.89 2.80 -11.16
CA PRO A 100 18.18 1.83 -10.11
C PRO A 100 18.83 0.53 -10.66
N PRO A 101 19.59 -0.22 -9.83
CA PRO A 101 19.99 0.11 -8.46
C PRO A 101 21.01 1.26 -8.45
N LEU A 102 21.05 2.01 -7.35
CA LEU A 102 21.86 3.22 -7.19
C LEU A 102 22.21 3.39 -5.72
N GLU A 103 23.49 3.55 -5.39
CA GLU A 103 23.97 3.91 -4.06
C GLU A 103 24.35 5.40 -4.00
N LEU A 104 24.16 6.05 -2.85
CA LEU A 104 24.50 7.48 -2.69
C LEU A 104 26.00 7.75 -2.94
N THR A 105 26.87 6.81 -2.57
CA THR A 105 28.32 6.92 -2.81
C THR A 105 28.69 6.85 -4.30
N GLU A 106 27.88 6.19 -5.15
CA GLU A 106 28.10 6.21 -6.61
C GLU A 106 27.78 7.59 -7.22
N LEU A 107 26.94 8.40 -6.56
CA LEU A 107 26.67 9.78 -6.95
C LEU A 107 27.77 10.73 -6.48
N GLU A 108 28.32 10.50 -5.28
CA GLU A 108 29.47 11.25 -4.74
C GLU A 108 30.72 11.00 -5.61
N ASP A 109 31.06 9.73 -5.88
CA ASP A 109 32.13 9.33 -6.82
C ASP A 109 31.98 9.99 -8.20
N LEU A 110 30.74 10.17 -8.69
CA LEU A 110 30.44 10.78 -9.98
C LEU A 110 30.59 12.31 -9.96
N ALA A 111 30.21 12.97 -8.88
CA ALA A 111 30.40 14.41 -8.70
C ALA A 111 31.89 14.78 -8.61
N ASP A 112 32.66 14.01 -7.83
CA ASP A 112 34.11 14.14 -7.73
C ASP A 112 34.80 13.88 -9.08
N ALA A 113 34.33 12.88 -9.86
CA ALA A 113 34.86 12.60 -11.19
C ALA A 113 34.51 13.67 -12.25
N LEU A 114 33.50 14.50 -12.01
CA LEU A 114 33.09 15.62 -12.86
C LEU A 114 33.64 16.99 -12.40
N ASP A 115 34.30 17.04 -11.23
CA ASP A 115 34.72 18.27 -10.53
C ASP A 115 33.58 19.30 -10.37
N ARG A 116 32.33 18.80 -10.24
CA ARG A 116 31.10 19.60 -10.31
C ARG A 116 29.96 19.01 -9.47
N PRO A 117 29.10 19.84 -8.86
CA PRO A 117 27.88 19.37 -8.22
C PRO A 117 26.91 18.79 -9.26
N ILE A 118 26.24 17.69 -8.92
CA ILE A 118 25.23 17.05 -9.78
C ILE A 118 23.82 17.22 -9.21
N GLN A 119 22.84 17.39 -10.09
CA GLN A 119 21.41 17.34 -9.79
C GLN A 119 20.84 16.01 -10.33
N PRO A 120 20.79 14.92 -9.51
CA PRO A 120 20.37 13.61 -9.97
C PRO A 120 18.83 13.47 -10.05
N LEU A 121 18.33 13.06 -11.21
CA LEU A 121 16.91 12.84 -11.52
C LEU A 121 16.66 11.34 -11.75
N ILE A 122 15.76 10.72 -10.99
CA ILE A 122 15.54 9.27 -11.07
C ILE A 122 14.51 8.90 -12.16
N ALA A 123 14.86 7.89 -12.96
CA ALA A 123 13.99 7.31 -13.99
C ALA A 123 14.05 5.75 -14.00
N PRO A 124 13.05 5.08 -14.60
CA PRO A 124 13.10 3.64 -14.84
C PRO A 124 14.26 3.21 -15.76
N GLU A 125 14.81 2.01 -15.55
CA GLU A 125 15.95 1.45 -16.30
C GLU A 125 15.78 1.55 -17.82
N TYR A 126 14.60 1.21 -18.37
CA TYR A 126 14.38 1.25 -19.82
C TYR A 126 14.44 2.68 -20.39
N ARG A 127 13.91 3.68 -19.65
CA ARG A 127 13.86 5.09 -20.06
C ARG A 127 15.26 5.68 -20.04
N TRP A 128 16.06 5.33 -19.03
CA TRP A 128 17.50 5.63 -19.00
C TRP A 128 18.24 5.02 -20.20
N HIS A 129 18.01 3.74 -20.52
CA HIS A 129 18.65 3.10 -21.69
C HIS A 129 18.26 3.73 -23.03
N MET A 130 17.03 4.23 -23.19
CA MET A 130 16.63 5.00 -24.37
C MET A 130 17.43 6.30 -24.48
N ILE A 131 17.55 7.04 -23.37
CA ILE A 131 18.18 8.37 -23.34
C ILE A 131 19.70 8.25 -23.49
N TYR A 132 20.33 7.26 -22.84
CA TYR A 132 21.73 6.89 -23.06
C TYR A 132 22.01 6.54 -24.54
N ALA A 133 21.14 5.75 -25.17
CA ALA A 133 21.28 5.38 -26.57
C ALA A 133 21.20 6.60 -27.50
N THR A 134 20.21 7.49 -27.30
CA THR A 134 20.07 8.74 -28.05
C THR A 134 21.26 9.69 -27.85
N ALA A 135 21.69 9.91 -26.61
CA ALA A 135 22.75 10.86 -26.26
C ALA A 135 24.12 10.47 -26.85
N TYR A 136 24.45 9.18 -26.87
CA TYR A 136 25.75 8.68 -27.36
C TYR A 136 25.71 8.10 -28.78
N GLY A 137 24.58 8.21 -29.49
CA GLY A 137 24.44 7.75 -30.88
C GLY A 137 24.53 6.23 -31.04
N LEU A 138 23.91 5.48 -30.11
CA LEU A 138 23.91 4.02 -30.07
C LEU A 138 22.50 3.46 -30.33
N ASP A 139 22.39 2.21 -30.78
CA ASP A 139 21.11 1.53 -30.88
C ASP A 139 20.59 1.09 -29.49
N PRO A 140 19.36 1.45 -29.08
CA PRO A 140 18.79 1.00 -27.81
C PRO A 140 18.48 -0.51 -27.84
N PRO A 141 18.79 -1.27 -26.76
CA PRO A 141 18.53 -2.71 -26.72
C PRO A 141 17.09 -3.08 -27.07
N ALA A 142 16.91 -4.10 -27.93
CA ALA A 142 15.63 -4.48 -28.53
C ALA A 142 14.47 -4.68 -27.53
N ARG A 143 14.78 -5.12 -26.30
CA ARG A 143 13.83 -5.25 -25.19
C ARG A 143 13.24 -3.88 -24.81
N PHE A 144 14.09 -2.89 -24.56
CA PHE A 144 13.67 -1.56 -24.12
C PHE A 144 13.00 -0.76 -25.24
N SER A 145 13.47 -0.88 -26.49
CA SER A 145 12.81 -0.22 -27.64
C SER A 145 11.45 -0.85 -28.00
N THR A 146 11.25 -2.14 -27.71
CA THR A 146 9.92 -2.78 -27.78
C THR A 146 9.02 -2.28 -26.65
N LEU A 147 9.52 -2.24 -25.40
CA LEU A 147 8.76 -1.76 -24.24
C LEU A 147 8.32 -0.31 -24.40
N ALA A 148 9.23 0.56 -24.86
CA ALA A 148 8.94 1.96 -25.18
C ALA A 148 7.76 2.07 -26.17
N ARG A 149 7.82 1.34 -27.29
CA ARG A 149 6.76 1.35 -28.30
C ARG A 149 5.42 0.87 -27.75
N SER A 150 5.38 -0.12 -26.87
CA SER A 150 4.13 -0.51 -26.20
C SER A 150 3.58 0.58 -25.28
N LEU A 151 4.44 1.21 -24.46
CA LEU A 151 4.01 2.26 -23.53
C LEU A 151 3.57 3.55 -24.24
N ASP A 152 4.20 3.90 -25.37
CA ASP A 152 3.72 4.98 -26.24
C ASP A 152 2.42 4.60 -26.97
N THR A 153 2.22 3.33 -27.34
CA THR A 153 0.96 2.86 -27.95
C THR A 153 -0.19 2.92 -26.94
N ASP A 154 0.00 2.40 -25.72
CA ASP A 154 -1.03 2.44 -24.67
C ASP A 154 -1.42 3.87 -24.30
N ASN A 155 -0.49 4.83 -24.39
CA ASN A 155 -0.74 6.26 -24.12
C ASN A 155 -1.38 7.02 -25.31
N THR A 156 -1.41 6.44 -26.52
CA THR A 156 -2.09 7.05 -27.69
C THR A 156 -3.54 6.60 -27.88
N LEU A 157 -4.05 5.72 -27.01
CA LEU A 157 -5.47 5.32 -27.00
C LEU A 157 -6.36 6.44 -26.42
N ALA A 158 -6.84 7.28 -27.33
CA ALA A 158 -7.69 8.45 -27.09
C ALA A 158 -9.08 8.10 -26.46
N PRO A 159 -9.87 9.08 -26.00
CA PRO A 159 -10.68 8.96 -24.79
C PRO A 159 -11.91 8.05 -24.87
N VAL A 160 -12.24 7.42 -23.73
CA VAL A 160 -13.38 6.53 -23.58
C VAL A 160 -14.71 7.29 -23.58
N GLY A 161 -15.44 7.19 -24.71
CA GLY A 161 -16.91 7.10 -24.68
C GLY A 161 -17.71 8.40 -24.75
N ARG A 162 -17.79 9.01 -25.94
CA ARG A 162 -19.09 9.55 -26.40
C ARG A 162 -19.93 8.39 -26.96
N ALA A 163 -21.24 8.39 -26.69
CA ALA A 163 -22.15 7.40 -27.25
C ALA A 163 -22.24 7.55 -28.79
N LYS A 164 -22.40 6.43 -29.51
CA LYS A 164 -22.50 6.42 -30.98
C LYS A 164 -23.83 7.02 -31.43
N SER A 165 -23.80 8.24 -31.95
CA SER A 165 -24.88 8.77 -32.79
C SER A 165 -24.90 8.02 -34.12
N VAL A 166 -26.04 7.41 -34.46
CA VAL A 166 -26.26 6.87 -35.81
C VAL A 166 -26.39 8.05 -36.78
N ILE A 167 -25.53 8.11 -37.79
CA ILE A 167 -25.65 9.03 -38.91
C ILE A 167 -26.10 8.22 -40.12
N ILE A 168 -27.22 8.62 -40.72
CA ILE A 168 -27.68 8.10 -42.01
C ILE A 168 -26.88 8.83 -43.10
N ASP A 169 -26.20 8.06 -43.94
CA ASP A 169 -25.34 8.60 -44.98
C ASP A 169 -26.18 9.16 -46.15
N SER A 170 -25.88 10.39 -46.60
CA SER A 170 -26.61 11.07 -47.69
C SER A 170 -25.84 12.25 -48.29
N LEU A 171 -25.02 11.93 -49.30
CA LEU A 171 -24.79 12.68 -50.54
C LEU A 171 -24.07 14.05 -50.51
N ALA A 172 -22.90 14.02 -51.16
CA ALA A 172 -22.40 14.99 -52.15
C ALA A 172 -22.10 16.44 -51.73
N THR A 173 -20.80 16.77 -51.71
CA THR A 173 -20.25 18.13 -51.81
C THR A 173 -20.62 18.79 -53.15
N PRO A 174 -20.68 20.14 -53.22
CA PRO A 174 -19.50 20.83 -53.72
C PRO A 174 -19.13 22.14 -52.97
N GLN A 175 -17.83 22.40 -52.93
CA GLN A 175 -17.21 23.72 -52.70
C GLN A 175 -16.59 24.20 -54.03
N PRO A 176 -16.06 25.44 -54.13
CA PRO A 176 -16.55 26.72 -53.62
C PRO A 176 -16.60 27.80 -54.75
N ARG A 177 -17.06 29.04 -54.47
CA ARG A 177 -16.39 30.31 -54.87
C ARG A 177 -17.23 31.59 -54.65
N ALA A 178 -16.50 32.66 -54.32
CA ALA A 178 -16.71 34.08 -54.67
C ALA A 178 -18.00 34.80 -54.22
N GLY A 179 -17.88 36.12 -54.06
CA GLY A 179 -18.98 37.02 -53.70
C GLY A 179 -18.72 37.80 -52.42
N ALA A 180 -17.91 38.87 -52.51
CA ALA A 180 -17.79 39.85 -51.43
C ALA A 180 -18.68 41.05 -51.76
N GLU A 181 -19.62 41.41 -50.89
CA GLU A 181 -20.27 42.71 -50.98
C GLU A 181 -20.74 43.23 -49.61
N THR A 182 -20.24 44.41 -49.25
CA THR A 182 -20.60 45.11 -48.01
C THR A 182 -21.71 46.09 -48.32
N GLN A 183 -22.91 45.93 -47.74
CA GLN A 183 -23.90 47.00 -47.72
C GLN A 183 -24.71 47.06 -46.42
N ARG A 184 -25.27 48.25 -46.17
CA ARG A 184 -25.61 48.75 -44.84
C ARG A 184 -27.12 48.71 -44.55
N THR A 185 -27.42 48.95 -43.27
CA THR A 185 -28.66 49.56 -42.74
C THR A 185 -29.89 48.65 -42.66
N LEU A 186 -30.47 48.57 -41.46
CA LEU A 186 -31.69 49.32 -41.14
C LEU A 186 -31.75 49.64 -39.64
N THR A 187 -32.70 50.48 -39.23
CA THR A 187 -32.66 51.27 -37.98
C THR A 187 -33.35 50.63 -36.76
N PRO A 188 -32.99 51.03 -35.52
CA PRO A 188 -33.50 50.45 -34.27
C PRO A 188 -34.72 51.21 -33.69
N THR A 189 -35.03 50.93 -32.40
CA THR A 189 -35.95 51.65 -31.47
C THR A 189 -37.47 51.46 -31.72
N PRO A 190 -38.35 51.61 -30.69
CA PRO A 190 -38.11 52.26 -29.38
C PRO A 190 -38.21 51.38 -28.12
N VAL A 191 -37.46 51.81 -27.09
CA VAL A 191 -37.77 51.61 -25.67
C VAL A 191 -37.87 53.01 -25.05
N ALA A 192 -38.85 53.22 -24.15
CA ALA A 192 -39.02 54.46 -23.37
C ALA A 192 -39.78 54.13 -22.06
N GLN A 193 -39.52 54.73 -20.89
CA GLN A 193 -38.46 55.64 -20.38
C GLN A 193 -38.42 55.45 -18.82
N ILE A 194 -37.74 56.20 -17.92
CA ILE A 194 -37.16 57.56 -17.97
C ILE A 194 -35.92 57.75 -17.04
N LYS A 195 -34.92 58.47 -17.55
CA LYS A 195 -33.93 59.39 -16.90
C LYS A 195 -33.50 59.18 -15.43
N LEU A 196 -32.34 58.54 -15.28
CA LEU A 196 -31.04 59.14 -14.84
C LEU A 196 -30.97 60.64 -14.44
N LYS A 197 -30.08 60.94 -13.48
CA LYS A 197 -29.18 62.13 -13.46
C LYS A 197 -27.88 61.74 -12.69
N LYS A 198 -26.71 61.64 -13.35
CA LYS A 198 -25.59 62.62 -13.45
C LYS A 198 -24.93 62.91 -12.07
N VAL A 199 -23.60 63.02 -11.89
CA VAL A 199 -22.53 63.73 -12.66
C VAL A 199 -21.20 62.91 -12.69
N ALA A 200 -20.13 63.43 -13.32
CA ALA A 200 -18.84 62.77 -13.58
C ALA A 200 -17.63 63.41 -12.85
N THR A 201 -16.48 62.75 -13.03
CA THR A 201 -15.04 63.02 -12.74
C THR A 201 -14.47 64.44 -13.03
N PRO A 202 -13.18 64.78 -12.68
CA PRO A 202 -12.12 64.01 -11.99
C PRO A 202 -11.41 64.72 -10.76
N PRO A 203 -10.12 65.19 -10.74
CA PRO A 203 -9.24 65.26 -9.53
C PRO A 203 -8.98 66.72 -9.04
N PRO A 204 -8.02 67.08 -8.14
CA PRO A 204 -6.98 66.33 -7.39
C PRO A 204 -7.15 66.41 -5.85
N GLY A 205 -6.07 66.35 -5.07
CA GLY A 205 -6.08 66.18 -3.60
C GLY A 205 -5.53 67.34 -2.76
N GLU A 206 -5.21 67.02 -1.49
CA GLU A 206 -4.77 67.87 -0.37
C GLU A 206 -5.79 68.89 0.19
N PHE A 207 -6.06 68.83 1.50
CA PHE A 207 -5.69 69.87 2.49
C PHE A 207 -6.11 69.48 3.93
N THR A 208 -5.51 70.14 4.93
CA THR A 208 -5.75 70.04 6.39
C THR A 208 -6.86 71.05 6.82
N THR A 209 -7.26 71.32 8.08
CA THR A 209 -6.69 71.16 9.45
C THR A 209 -7.80 71.35 10.51
N SER A 210 -7.52 71.06 11.80
CA SER A 210 -8.15 71.67 13.01
C SER A 210 -9.63 71.32 13.35
N GLU A 211 -10.11 71.37 14.62
CA GLU A 211 -9.50 71.74 15.92
C GLU A 211 -10.27 71.14 17.15
N PHE A 212 -9.54 70.72 18.20
CA PHE A 212 -9.70 71.06 19.66
C PHE A 212 -11.03 70.79 20.44
N THR A 213 -11.10 70.45 21.75
CA THR A 213 -10.10 70.30 22.86
C THR A 213 -10.61 69.46 24.06
N THR A 214 -9.70 68.82 24.83
CA THR A 214 -9.68 68.48 26.31
C THR A 214 -10.89 67.81 27.01
N GLU A 215 -10.79 67.12 28.16
CA GLU A 215 -9.81 67.16 29.28
C GLU A 215 -9.09 65.81 29.61
N GLU A 216 -8.20 65.88 30.61
CA GLU A 216 -7.13 64.95 31.05
C GLU A 216 -7.67 63.80 31.97
N THR A 217 -6.96 62.72 32.36
CA THR A 217 -5.58 62.60 32.92
C THR A 217 -5.01 61.16 32.87
N THR A 218 -3.66 61.03 32.83
CA THR A 218 -2.71 60.00 33.39
C THR A 218 -3.10 58.50 33.49
N ASP A 219 -2.21 57.50 33.32
CA ASP A 219 -0.72 57.54 33.41
C ASP A 219 0.04 56.42 32.64
N VAL A 220 1.37 56.52 32.69
CA VAL A 220 2.45 55.86 31.88
C VAL A 220 2.78 54.38 32.21
N VAL A 221 3.30 53.61 31.23
CA VAL A 221 4.60 52.87 31.25
C VAL A 221 4.85 52.09 29.92
N ASP A 222 6.05 52.27 29.34
CA ASP A 222 6.52 51.66 28.09
C ASP A 222 7.05 50.21 28.21
N THR A 223 7.03 49.47 27.10
CA THR A 223 8.25 48.85 26.54
C THR A 223 8.04 48.34 25.12
N THR A 224 9.03 48.54 24.24
CA THR A 224 8.97 48.20 22.81
C THR A 224 10.35 47.86 22.24
N ILE A 225 10.40 46.86 21.33
CA ILE A 225 11.33 46.79 20.17
C ILE A 225 12.82 46.49 20.54
N GLU A 226 13.70 45.82 19.77
CA GLU A 226 13.70 45.37 18.35
C GLU A 226 14.28 43.92 18.16
N GLU A 227 14.63 43.60 16.90
CA GLU A 227 15.15 42.34 16.32
C GLU A 227 16.59 41.94 16.74
N VAL A 228 17.09 40.79 16.23
CA VAL A 228 18.44 40.70 15.60
C VAL A 228 18.64 39.41 14.76
N GLU A 229 19.50 39.53 13.74
CA GLU A 229 19.82 38.54 12.68
C GLU A 229 20.97 37.56 13.04
N ILE A 230 21.24 36.54 12.21
CA ILE A 230 22.28 35.49 12.43
C ILE A 230 23.34 35.46 11.31
N ARG A 231 24.62 35.75 11.62
CA ARG A 231 25.78 35.09 10.93
C ARG A 231 27.19 35.28 11.55
N ALA A 232 28.01 34.23 11.35
CA ALA A 232 29.48 34.23 11.13
C ALA A 232 30.54 34.48 12.25
N SER A 233 30.96 33.36 12.89
CA SER A 233 32.33 32.79 12.82
C SER A 233 33.60 33.40 13.49
N ARG A 234 34.19 32.60 14.42
CA ARG A 234 35.62 32.55 14.91
C ARG A 234 36.03 33.71 15.87
N THR A 235 36.95 33.57 16.86
CA THR A 235 38.09 32.63 17.07
C THR A 235 38.54 32.51 18.56
N SER A 236 39.15 31.37 18.98
CA SER A 236 40.10 31.19 20.13
C SER A 236 39.56 31.22 21.60
N THR A 237 40.11 30.57 22.65
CA THR A 237 41.07 29.41 22.80
C THR A 237 41.03 28.75 24.21
N LYS A 238 41.25 27.42 24.27
CA LYS A 238 41.88 26.56 25.34
C LYS A 238 41.52 26.69 26.86
N LEU A 239 41.12 25.56 27.48
CA LEU A 239 41.75 24.99 28.71
C LEU A 239 41.33 23.52 29.02
N GLY A 240 42.20 22.73 29.67
CA GLY A 240 41.85 21.63 30.61
C GLY A 240 41.52 20.22 30.05
N VAL A 241 42.13 19.16 30.61
CA VAL A 241 42.02 17.75 30.11
C VAL A 241 42.10 16.70 31.25
N VAL A 242 41.00 15.93 31.46
CA VAL A 242 40.93 14.43 31.67
C VAL A 242 41.56 13.85 33.00
N PRO A 243 41.26 12.60 33.46
CA PRO A 243 40.00 11.99 33.97
C PRO A 243 40.15 11.40 35.42
N SER A 244 39.27 10.48 35.85
CA SER A 244 39.60 9.47 36.90
C SER A 244 38.79 8.16 36.76
N THR A 245 39.19 7.10 37.47
CA THR A 245 38.67 5.71 37.35
C THR A 245 38.56 4.99 38.72
N ALA A 246 37.94 3.80 38.76
CA ALA A 246 37.54 3.09 40.00
C ALA A 246 38.48 1.95 40.45
N ARG A 247 38.40 1.51 41.74
CA ARG A 247 38.50 0.07 42.11
C ARG A 247 38.17 -0.34 43.58
N THR A 248 37.52 -1.52 43.67
CA THR A 248 37.54 -2.65 44.64
C THR A 248 38.17 -2.56 46.04
N GLU A 249 37.47 -3.13 47.05
CA GLU A 249 37.74 -4.40 47.82
C GLU A 249 36.76 -4.45 49.03
N ALA A 250 36.45 -5.51 49.80
CA ALA A 250 36.42 -6.99 49.79
C ALA A 250 36.42 -7.42 51.29
N VAL A 251 35.60 -8.41 51.75
CA VAL A 251 35.76 -9.25 52.99
C VAL A 251 34.44 -9.96 53.42
N THR A 252 34.55 -11.14 54.05
CA THR A 252 33.53 -11.93 54.80
C THR A 252 34.24 -12.56 56.05
N PRO A 253 33.63 -13.22 57.08
CA PRO A 253 32.31 -13.92 57.13
C PRO A 253 31.55 -13.92 58.51
N ARG A 254 30.59 -14.87 58.69
CA ARG A 254 29.99 -15.43 59.95
C ARG A 254 28.92 -14.64 60.75
N GLY A 255 27.64 -14.95 60.47
CA GLY A 255 26.71 -15.78 61.28
C GLY A 255 26.26 -15.41 62.72
N GLY A 256 24.94 -15.57 63.01
CA GLY A 256 24.42 -15.85 64.37
C GLY A 256 23.03 -15.30 64.77
N ILE A 257 21.99 -16.15 64.69
CA ILE A 257 20.78 -16.34 65.55
C ILE A 257 20.08 -15.15 66.31
N HIS A 258 18.72 -15.22 66.36
CA HIS A 258 17.74 -14.53 67.25
C HIS A 258 17.49 -13.01 67.03
N ALA A 259 16.36 -12.40 67.48
CA ALA A 259 14.94 -12.80 67.67
C ALA A 259 14.10 -11.56 68.12
N ALA A 260 12.76 -11.60 67.97
CA ALA A 260 11.76 -10.66 68.55
C ALA A 260 11.78 -9.18 68.05
N ASP A 261 10.71 -8.37 68.10
CA ASP A 261 9.23 -8.58 68.14
C ASP A 261 8.50 -7.26 67.69
N ASP A 262 7.20 -7.11 67.98
CA ASP A 262 6.22 -6.03 67.63
C ASP A 262 5.59 -6.18 66.21
N GLU A 263 4.28 -6.48 66.02
CA GLU A 263 3.04 -5.72 66.34
C GLU A 263 2.93 -4.37 65.58
N VAL A 264 1.82 -3.89 64.99
CA VAL A 264 0.36 -4.18 65.08
C VAL A 264 -0.30 -3.54 63.81
N THR A 265 -1.41 -3.96 63.13
CA THR A 265 -2.28 -5.16 63.08
C THR A 265 -3.20 -5.12 61.82
N GLN A 266 -3.68 -6.30 61.35
CA GLN A 266 -4.97 -6.54 60.63
C GLN A 266 -5.24 -6.01 59.19
N PRO A 267 -6.17 -6.63 58.41
CA PRO A 267 -6.41 -8.08 58.28
C PRO A 267 -6.67 -8.55 56.82
N ILE A 268 -6.39 -9.84 56.54
CA ILE A 268 -6.91 -10.55 55.36
C ILE A 268 -7.95 -11.58 55.86
N ILE A 269 -9.11 -11.66 55.20
CA ILE A 269 -10.17 -12.63 55.55
C ILE A 269 -10.13 -13.80 54.57
N ILE A 270 -9.96 -15.01 55.10
CA ILE A 270 -10.15 -16.30 54.40
C ILE A 270 -10.98 -17.20 55.30
N VAL A 271 -12.06 -17.76 54.77
CA VAL A 271 -12.87 -18.85 55.36
C VAL A 271 -13.47 -19.71 54.22
N PRO A 272 -13.82 -20.98 54.44
CA PRO A 272 -13.42 -22.04 53.49
C PRO A 272 -14.59 -22.87 52.90
N ALA A 273 -14.25 -23.90 52.13
CA ALA A 273 -15.16 -24.97 51.68
C ALA A 273 -15.71 -25.77 52.90
N ASN A 274 -16.91 -26.38 52.86
CA ASN A 274 -17.31 -27.42 51.89
C ASN A 274 -18.83 -27.74 51.93
N GLU A 275 -19.24 -28.71 51.11
CA GLU A 275 -20.52 -29.46 51.09
C GLU A 275 -21.64 -29.03 50.12
N VAL A 276 -22.53 -30.00 49.85
CA VAL A 276 -23.31 -30.24 48.61
C VAL A 276 -24.67 -30.81 49.06
N PRO A 277 -25.85 -30.32 48.59
CA PRO A 277 -26.36 -30.77 47.28
C PRO A 277 -27.39 -29.89 46.52
N ALA A 278 -27.42 -30.02 45.19
CA ALA A 278 -28.65 -30.21 44.39
C ALA A 278 -28.29 -30.56 42.92
N LYS A 279 -29.19 -31.26 42.22
CA LYS A 279 -28.96 -31.77 40.86
C LYS A 279 -30.05 -31.27 39.90
N ILE A 280 -29.75 -30.25 39.11
CA ILE A 280 -30.67 -29.71 38.09
C ILE A 280 -30.08 -29.95 36.69
N THR A 281 -30.72 -30.83 35.93
CA THR A 281 -30.35 -31.14 34.54
C THR A 281 -31.08 -30.24 33.56
N PHE A 282 -30.35 -29.51 32.71
CA PHE A 282 -30.92 -28.97 31.48
C PHE A 282 -30.62 -29.90 30.30
N ARG A 283 -31.65 -30.16 29.49
CA ARG A 283 -31.60 -31.05 28.33
C ARG A 283 -31.25 -30.27 27.07
N THR A 284 -30.30 -30.76 26.29
CA THR A 284 -30.23 -30.46 24.85
C THR A 284 -31.36 -31.21 24.13
N PRO A 285 -32.17 -30.54 23.27
CA PRO A 285 -33.15 -31.22 22.44
C PRO A 285 -32.45 -31.87 21.24
N SER A 286 -32.22 -33.19 21.32
CA SER A 286 -31.77 -33.99 20.18
C SER A 286 -32.95 -34.45 19.33
N THR A 287 -33.05 -33.96 18.10
CA THR A 287 -33.82 -34.59 17.02
C THR A 287 -32.90 -34.71 15.79
N GLY A 288 -32.96 -35.77 14.98
CA GLY A 288 -33.87 -36.91 15.04
C GLY A 288 -34.17 -37.37 13.62
N VAL A 289 -33.27 -38.15 13.04
CA VAL A 289 -33.33 -38.55 11.63
C VAL A 289 -34.39 -39.64 11.38
N PRO A 290 -35.26 -39.47 10.38
CA PRO A 290 -35.83 -40.58 9.62
C PRO A 290 -35.22 -40.64 8.21
N SER A 291 -34.56 -41.75 7.89
CA SER A 291 -34.09 -42.05 6.53
C SER A 291 -35.12 -42.91 5.81
N HIS A 292 -35.42 -42.65 4.53
CA HIS A 292 -35.58 -43.66 3.46
C HIS A 292 -36.03 -43.05 2.12
N VAL A 293 -35.55 -43.64 1.00
CA VAL A 293 -36.18 -43.64 -0.36
C VAL A 293 -36.17 -42.27 -1.10
N THR A 294 -35.70 -42.12 -2.36
CA THR A 294 -35.24 -43.09 -3.38
C THR A 294 -34.04 -42.57 -4.20
N ASP A 295 -33.41 -43.47 -4.94
CA ASP A 295 -32.36 -43.20 -5.94
C ASP A 295 -32.90 -42.62 -7.26
N THR A 296 -32.29 -41.53 -7.74
CA THR A 296 -32.12 -41.18 -9.16
C THR A 296 -30.92 -40.24 -9.28
N GLY A 297 -29.86 -40.65 -10.00
CA GLY A 297 -28.59 -39.92 -10.03
C GLY A 297 -28.39 -38.92 -11.18
N THR A 298 -27.33 -38.10 -11.08
CA THR A 298 -26.63 -37.57 -12.25
C THR A 298 -25.17 -37.26 -11.94
N SER A 299 -24.34 -37.21 -12.98
CA SER A 299 -22.87 -37.27 -12.94
C SER A 299 -22.16 -36.11 -12.24
N LYS A 300 -21.19 -36.46 -11.40
CA LYS A 300 -20.09 -35.61 -10.94
C LYS A 300 -19.08 -35.38 -12.08
N PRO A 301 -18.73 -34.14 -12.47
CA PRO A 301 -17.75 -33.91 -13.53
C PRO A 301 -16.32 -34.22 -13.08
N GLU A 302 -15.59 -34.96 -13.92
CA GLU A 302 -14.23 -35.45 -13.62
C GLU A 302 -13.12 -34.51 -14.15
N ARG A 303 -11.97 -34.48 -13.47
CA ARG A 303 -10.83 -33.62 -13.83
C ARG A 303 -9.86 -34.32 -14.79
N ILE A 304 -10.02 -34.09 -16.09
CA ILE A 304 -8.96 -34.40 -17.07
C ILE A 304 -7.77 -33.45 -16.85
N LYS A 305 -6.54 -33.99 -16.96
CA LYS A 305 -5.29 -33.34 -16.51
C LYS A 305 -4.42 -32.92 -17.70
N MET A 306 -4.29 -31.62 -17.97
CA MET A 306 -3.22 -31.13 -18.85
C MET A 306 -1.88 -31.14 -18.09
N ARG A 307 -0.94 -31.96 -18.55
CA ARG A 307 0.36 -32.24 -17.91
C ARG A 307 1.42 -31.22 -18.33
N ALA A 308 1.30 -29.98 -17.85
CA ALA A 308 2.41 -29.04 -17.89
C ALA A 308 3.61 -29.60 -17.08
N LEU A 309 4.84 -29.38 -17.56
CA LEU A 309 6.10 -29.81 -16.91
C LEU A 309 6.39 -28.98 -15.65
N LYS A 310 5.59 -29.23 -14.62
CA LYS A 310 5.56 -28.50 -13.36
C LYS A 310 6.70 -28.99 -12.45
N ARG A 311 7.82 -28.26 -12.40
CA ARG A 311 8.57 -28.17 -11.13
C ARG A 311 7.57 -27.65 -10.07
N PRO A 312 7.36 -28.37 -8.95
CA PRO A 312 6.35 -27.97 -7.99
C PRO A 312 6.74 -26.62 -7.35
N PRO A 313 5.78 -25.72 -7.09
CA PRO A 313 6.01 -24.68 -6.09
C PRO A 313 6.29 -25.37 -4.75
N THR A 314 7.28 -24.90 -4.01
CA THR A 314 7.78 -25.59 -2.81
C THR A 314 6.71 -25.58 -1.71
N ALA A 315 5.93 -26.67 -1.61
CA ALA A 315 4.89 -26.84 -0.60
C ALA A 315 5.49 -26.79 0.83
N PRO A 316 4.74 -26.35 1.86
CA PRO A 316 5.23 -26.39 3.25
C PRO A 316 5.57 -27.83 3.65
N ILE A 317 6.59 -27.98 4.49
CA ILE A 317 7.10 -29.30 4.90
C ILE A 317 6.16 -29.88 5.97
N ALA A 318 5.59 -31.06 5.71
CA ALA A 318 4.69 -31.73 6.66
C ALA A 318 5.44 -32.21 7.92
N THR A 319 4.92 -31.86 9.10
CA THR A 319 5.53 -32.18 10.41
C THR A 319 4.95 -33.42 11.08
N GLU A 320 3.88 -34.01 10.53
CA GLU A 320 3.08 -35.07 11.15
C GLU A 320 3.93 -36.20 11.77
N GLY A 321 3.77 -36.40 13.09
CA GLY A 321 4.49 -37.41 13.86
C GLY A 321 5.99 -37.17 14.09
N ARG A 322 6.55 -36.04 13.63
CA ARG A 322 8.00 -35.74 13.68
C ARG A 322 8.35 -34.56 14.59
N GLU A 323 7.47 -34.18 15.51
CA GLU A 323 7.59 -32.94 16.29
C GLU A 323 8.40 -33.08 17.59
N THR A 324 8.68 -34.32 18.01
CA THR A 324 9.47 -34.59 19.23
C THR A 324 10.94 -34.20 19.07
N PRO A 325 11.56 -33.53 20.07
CA PRO A 325 13.00 -33.27 20.07
C PRO A 325 13.84 -34.54 19.90
N MET A 326 15.03 -34.40 19.32
CA MET A 326 15.97 -35.50 19.09
C MET A 326 17.33 -35.17 19.73
N THR A 327 18.04 -36.18 20.23
CA THR A 327 19.41 -36.00 20.71
C THR A 327 20.35 -35.65 19.54
N ILE A 328 21.38 -34.86 19.81
CA ILE A 328 22.34 -34.40 18.80
C ILE A 328 23.11 -35.59 18.17
N VAL A 329 23.35 -36.65 18.95
CA VAL A 329 23.99 -37.90 18.47
C VAL A 329 23.11 -38.62 17.45
N SER A 330 21.86 -38.94 17.82
CA SER A 330 20.94 -39.65 16.91
C SER A 330 20.52 -38.80 15.71
N ALA A 331 20.50 -37.47 15.85
CA ALA A 331 20.29 -36.56 14.72
C ALA A 331 21.46 -36.63 13.73
N ARG A 332 22.71 -36.68 14.19
CA ARG A 332 23.89 -36.86 13.33
C ARG A 332 23.85 -38.19 12.57
N GLU A 333 23.42 -39.27 13.23
CA GLU A 333 23.24 -40.58 12.61
C GLU A 333 22.13 -40.56 11.54
N ALA A 334 20.97 -39.96 11.84
CA ALA A 334 19.89 -39.78 10.88
C ALA A 334 20.30 -38.88 9.69
N LEU A 335 21.09 -37.82 9.91
CA LEU A 335 21.66 -36.97 8.86
C LEU A 335 22.67 -37.70 7.95
N ALA A 336 23.29 -38.79 8.41
CA ALA A 336 24.16 -39.60 7.56
C ALA A 336 23.35 -40.38 6.50
N VAL A 337 22.21 -40.96 6.91
CA VAL A 337 21.39 -41.88 6.10
C VAL A 337 20.24 -41.18 5.37
N ALA A 338 19.93 -39.92 5.68
CA ALA A 338 18.80 -39.18 5.10
C ALA A 338 18.79 -39.17 3.55
N GLU A 339 17.72 -39.72 2.96
CA GLU A 339 17.54 -39.84 1.51
C GLU A 339 16.85 -38.63 0.84
N ASP A 340 16.32 -37.71 1.64
CA ASP A 340 15.55 -36.56 1.16
C ASP A 340 15.86 -35.27 1.95
N ARG A 341 15.73 -34.12 1.27
CA ARG A 341 16.04 -32.78 1.76
C ARG A 341 15.14 -32.36 2.92
N ASP A 342 13.85 -32.68 2.87
CA ASP A 342 12.91 -32.28 3.92
C ASP A 342 13.12 -33.13 5.17
N THR A 343 13.52 -34.40 5.01
CA THR A 343 13.99 -35.25 6.12
C THR A 343 15.29 -34.73 6.75
N VAL A 344 16.23 -34.19 5.97
CA VAL A 344 17.42 -33.49 6.52
C VAL A 344 17.01 -32.29 7.37
N PHE A 345 16.14 -31.41 6.85
CA PHE A 345 15.71 -30.21 7.56
C PHE A 345 14.92 -30.52 8.85
N LEU A 346 13.97 -31.45 8.79
CA LEU A 346 13.21 -31.86 9.99
C LEU A 346 14.13 -32.50 11.05
N THR A 347 15.10 -33.31 10.65
CA THR A 347 16.07 -33.91 11.58
C THR A 347 16.89 -32.84 12.30
N LEU A 348 17.36 -31.82 11.56
CA LEU A 348 18.09 -30.69 12.14
C LEU A 348 17.22 -29.86 13.09
N LEU A 349 15.97 -29.55 12.73
CA LEU A 349 15.04 -28.82 13.60
C LEU A 349 14.76 -29.58 14.91
N ARG A 350 14.58 -30.91 14.84
CA ARG A 350 14.39 -31.76 16.04
C ARG A 350 15.63 -31.79 16.92
N ALA A 351 16.84 -31.78 16.35
CA ALA A 351 18.09 -31.67 17.09
C ALA A 351 18.19 -30.32 17.83
N VAL A 352 17.90 -29.22 17.14
CA VAL A 352 17.92 -27.86 17.68
C VAL A 352 16.86 -27.68 18.79
N ARG A 353 15.69 -28.32 18.65
CA ARG A 353 14.64 -28.37 19.69
C ARG A 353 15.07 -29.08 20.99
N SER A 354 16.21 -29.77 21.04
CA SER A 354 16.77 -30.30 22.30
C SER A 354 17.42 -29.22 23.19
N ARG A 355 17.74 -28.03 22.65
CA ARG A 355 18.36 -26.91 23.39
C ARG A 355 17.51 -25.63 23.40
N ALA A 356 16.56 -25.49 22.48
CA ALA A 356 15.67 -24.34 22.32
C ALA A 356 14.18 -24.73 22.37
N ARG A 357 13.32 -23.83 22.86
CA ARG A 357 11.86 -24.08 22.98
C ARG A 357 11.13 -23.96 21.64
N TRP A 358 11.64 -23.11 20.75
CA TRP A 358 11.14 -22.92 19.38
C TRP A 358 12.31 -23.00 18.40
N ALA A 359 12.08 -23.64 17.25
CA ALA A 359 13.04 -23.73 16.15
C ALA A 359 12.33 -23.65 14.79
N GLY A 360 12.82 -22.82 13.88
CA GLY A 360 12.22 -22.56 12.57
C GLY A 360 13.23 -22.62 11.44
N LEU A 361 12.78 -23.06 10.27
CA LEU A 361 13.57 -23.05 9.03
C LEU A 361 13.15 -21.88 8.15
N LEU A 362 14.11 -21.03 7.80
CA LEU A 362 14.00 -20.06 6.72
C LEU A 362 14.83 -20.57 5.52
N THR A 363 14.30 -20.55 4.31
CA THR A 363 15.09 -20.78 3.08
C THR A 363 15.52 -19.46 2.46
N VAL A 364 16.80 -19.35 2.11
CA VAL A 364 17.38 -18.15 1.50
C VAL A 364 17.22 -18.23 -0.02
N GLN A 365 16.37 -17.38 -0.59
CA GLN A 365 16.09 -17.32 -2.03
C GLN A 365 15.83 -15.87 -2.46
N GLY A 366 16.44 -15.43 -3.57
CA GLY A 366 16.11 -14.15 -4.21
C GLY A 366 16.35 -12.89 -3.36
N GLY A 367 17.32 -12.90 -2.44
CA GLY A 367 17.58 -11.77 -1.55
C GLY A 367 16.70 -11.72 -0.29
N ALA A 368 15.90 -12.74 -0.02
CA ALA A 368 15.11 -12.87 1.21
C ALA A 368 15.28 -14.24 1.88
N ALA A 369 15.10 -14.28 3.19
CA ALA A 369 14.93 -15.49 3.99
C ALA A 369 13.43 -15.71 4.25
N ILE A 370 12.87 -16.74 3.62
CA ILE A 370 11.42 -17.05 3.61
C ILE A 370 11.15 -18.22 4.56
N GLY A 371 10.20 -18.07 5.48
CA GLY A 371 9.81 -19.11 6.44
C GLY A 371 9.12 -20.31 5.81
N ARG A 372 9.41 -21.51 6.34
CA ARG A 372 9.05 -22.80 5.70
C ARG A 372 8.36 -23.82 6.59
N VAL A 373 8.83 -23.95 7.83
CA VAL A 373 8.34 -24.91 8.83
C VAL A 373 8.95 -24.55 10.19
N ALA A 374 8.17 -24.66 11.26
CA ALA A 374 8.62 -24.48 12.63
C ALA A 374 8.24 -25.70 13.47
N LEU A 375 9.11 -26.06 14.42
CA LEU A 375 8.81 -26.94 15.53
C LEU A 375 8.89 -26.11 16.81
N ALA A 376 7.93 -26.29 17.71
CA ALA A 376 7.90 -25.55 18.98
C ALA A 376 7.53 -26.47 20.14
N GLU A 377 7.27 -25.89 21.30
CA GLU A 377 6.56 -26.52 22.40
C GLU A 377 5.06 -26.31 22.20
N GLN A 378 4.21 -27.19 22.76
CA GLN A 378 2.77 -27.25 22.47
C GLN A 378 1.98 -25.96 22.80
N SER A 379 2.58 -25.01 23.53
CA SER A 379 2.00 -23.73 23.90
C SER A 379 2.37 -22.55 22.97
N LEU A 380 3.01 -22.80 21.83
CA LEU A 380 3.58 -21.77 20.95
C LEU A 380 3.13 -21.96 19.50
N ASP A 381 2.78 -20.87 18.82
CA ASP A 381 2.39 -20.94 17.41
C ASP A 381 3.60 -21.27 16.50
N THR A 382 3.37 -22.23 15.61
CA THR A 382 4.25 -22.64 14.52
C THR A 382 3.72 -22.22 13.15
N THR A 383 2.44 -21.84 13.04
CA THR A 383 1.77 -21.58 11.76
C THR A 383 2.17 -20.24 11.14
N ALA A 384 2.39 -19.20 11.98
CA ALA A 384 2.81 -17.88 11.54
C ALA A 384 4.13 -17.84 10.76
N ILE A 385 5.02 -18.85 10.89
CA ILE A 385 6.29 -18.89 10.14
C ILE A 385 6.06 -18.91 8.62
N ASN A 386 4.92 -19.43 8.14
CA ASN A 386 4.57 -19.40 6.72
C ASN A 386 4.30 -17.99 6.18
N THR A 387 4.21 -16.98 7.06
CA THR A 387 4.09 -15.56 6.73
C THR A 387 5.38 -14.76 6.93
N VAL A 388 6.46 -15.39 7.41
CA VAL A 388 7.76 -14.74 7.65
C VAL A 388 8.52 -14.57 6.34
N LEU A 389 8.80 -13.33 5.97
CA LEU A 389 9.71 -12.98 4.88
C LEU A 389 10.65 -11.89 5.39
N ILE A 390 11.89 -12.26 5.68
CA ILE A 390 12.92 -11.34 6.14
C ILE A 390 13.78 -10.96 4.92
N PRO A 391 13.73 -9.70 4.44
CA PRO A 391 14.59 -9.25 3.36
C PRO A 391 16.04 -9.13 3.86
N LEU A 392 17.01 -9.37 2.97
CA LEU A 392 18.44 -9.44 3.29
C LEU A 392 19.23 -8.27 2.64
N ASP A 393 18.52 -7.26 2.17
CA ASP A 393 19.06 -5.97 1.72
C ASP A 393 19.32 -5.05 2.93
N ALA A 394 18.37 -4.92 3.87
CA ALA A 394 18.54 -4.17 5.10
C ALA A 394 19.52 -4.84 6.09
N LEU A 395 20.17 -4.01 6.92
CA LEU A 395 21.09 -4.48 7.96
C LEU A 395 20.31 -5.24 9.04
N SER A 396 20.61 -6.53 9.18
CA SER A 396 19.97 -7.42 10.16
C SER A 396 20.89 -8.57 10.53
N PRO A 397 20.69 -9.22 11.70
CA PRO A 397 21.43 -10.45 12.05
C PRO A 397 21.31 -11.54 10.98
N PHE A 398 20.18 -11.60 10.27
CA PHE A 398 19.95 -12.52 9.16
C PHE A 398 20.82 -12.19 7.93
N ARG A 399 20.95 -10.91 7.56
CA ARG A 399 21.90 -10.46 6.51
C ARG A 399 23.34 -10.83 6.89
N THR A 400 23.76 -10.56 8.12
CA THR A 400 25.12 -10.84 8.61
C THR A 400 25.47 -12.34 8.58
N VAL A 401 24.52 -13.22 8.95
CA VAL A 401 24.69 -14.68 8.87
C VAL A 401 24.81 -15.16 7.42
N VAL A 402 24.08 -14.53 6.50
CA VAL A 402 24.12 -14.85 5.07
C VAL A 402 25.39 -14.32 4.39
N SER A 403 25.92 -13.16 4.78
CA SER A 403 27.16 -12.61 4.22
C SER A 403 28.41 -13.30 4.76
N ASN A 404 28.43 -13.64 6.06
CA ASN A 404 29.64 -14.10 6.72
C ASN A 404 29.76 -15.64 6.80
N HIS A 405 28.69 -16.36 6.41
CA HIS A 405 28.57 -17.82 6.52
C HIS A 405 28.73 -18.39 7.95
N GLN A 406 28.73 -17.54 8.97
CA GLN A 406 28.92 -17.88 10.38
C GLN A 406 27.60 -17.89 11.14
N ALA A 407 27.52 -18.69 12.21
CA ALA A 407 26.38 -18.70 13.12
C ALA A 407 26.36 -17.46 14.03
N HIS A 408 25.20 -16.85 14.22
CA HIS A 408 24.99 -15.72 15.15
C HIS A 408 24.27 -16.19 16.41
N ILE A 409 24.68 -15.68 17.57
CA ILE A 409 24.06 -15.96 18.87
C ILE A 409 23.91 -14.63 19.61
N GLY A 410 22.68 -14.19 19.84
CA GLY A 410 22.37 -12.92 20.48
C GLY A 410 21.01 -12.37 20.06
N SER A 411 20.80 -11.06 20.23
CA SER A 411 19.55 -10.39 19.84
C SER A 411 19.25 -10.58 18.34
N LEU A 412 17.95 -10.63 18.03
CA LEU A 412 17.42 -10.58 16.66
C LEU A 412 16.90 -9.20 16.25
N VAL A 413 16.86 -8.23 17.18
CA VAL A 413 16.42 -6.85 16.92
C VAL A 413 17.31 -6.22 15.87
N SER A 414 16.68 -5.68 14.83
CA SER A 414 17.32 -5.00 13.70
C SER A 414 17.16 -3.48 13.76
N ASN A 415 16.21 -2.98 14.57
CA ASN A 415 15.70 -1.61 14.56
C ASN A 415 14.93 -1.22 13.28
N ASP A 416 14.68 -2.18 12.37
CA ASP A 416 13.69 -2.05 11.29
C ASP A 416 12.34 -2.61 11.79
N PRO A 417 11.27 -1.80 11.93
CA PRO A 417 9.99 -2.27 12.45
C PRO A 417 9.32 -3.36 11.60
N GLY A 418 9.66 -3.46 10.30
CA GLY A 418 9.16 -4.51 9.41
C GLY A 418 9.84 -5.86 9.67
N ILE A 419 11.18 -5.88 9.77
CA ILE A 419 11.95 -7.07 10.13
C ILE A 419 11.63 -7.51 11.57
N ASP A 420 11.57 -6.58 12.51
CA ASP A 420 11.28 -6.91 13.91
C ASP A 420 9.83 -7.44 14.06
N ALA A 421 8.87 -6.98 13.24
CA ALA A 421 7.54 -7.57 13.13
C ALA A 421 7.51 -8.95 12.43
N MET A 422 8.52 -9.30 11.63
CA MET A 422 8.72 -10.67 11.13
C MET A 422 9.37 -11.58 12.18
N VAL A 423 10.25 -11.04 13.03
CA VAL A 423 10.80 -11.78 14.18
C VAL A 423 9.72 -12.05 15.22
N LEU A 424 8.81 -11.12 15.50
CA LEU A 424 7.65 -11.36 16.38
C LEU A 424 6.75 -12.53 15.93
N ARG A 425 6.72 -12.85 14.64
CA ARG A 425 5.98 -14.01 14.08
C ARG A 425 6.68 -15.35 14.34
N MET A 426 7.94 -15.34 14.77
CA MET A 426 8.68 -16.51 15.21
C MET A 426 8.48 -16.70 16.72
N GLY A 427 7.39 -17.38 17.09
CA GLY A 427 7.07 -17.71 18.48
C GLY A 427 6.31 -16.64 19.28
N GLY A 428 5.81 -15.57 18.63
CA GLY A 428 4.83 -14.63 19.21
C GLY A 428 5.40 -13.47 20.04
N VAL A 429 6.69 -13.49 20.38
CA VAL A 429 7.38 -12.44 21.14
C VAL A 429 8.81 -12.27 20.66
N MET A 430 9.40 -11.09 20.86
CA MET A 430 10.80 -10.82 20.55
C MET A 430 11.71 -11.54 21.57
N PRO A 431 12.53 -12.52 21.18
CA PRO A 431 13.42 -13.20 22.12
C PRO A 431 14.63 -12.31 22.50
N PRO A 432 15.10 -12.35 23.76
CA PRO A 432 16.28 -11.59 24.18
C PRO A 432 17.57 -12.10 23.53
N SER A 433 17.65 -13.42 23.30
CA SER A 433 18.73 -14.06 22.55
C SER A 433 18.21 -15.26 21.75
N ALA A 434 18.73 -15.42 20.53
CA ALA A 434 18.46 -16.52 19.63
C ALA A 434 19.75 -17.00 18.94
N LEU A 435 19.73 -18.25 18.47
CA LEU A 435 20.71 -18.83 17.56
C LEU A 435 20.20 -18.71 16.12
N LEU A 436 21.06 -18.24 15.21
CA LEU A 436 20.90 -18.32 13.77
C LEU A 436 22.01 -19.23 13.21
N LEU A 437 21.62 -20.32 12.56
CA LEU A 437 22.51 -21.38 12.10
C LEU A 437 22.42 -21.53 10.57
N PRO A 438 23.41 -21.05 9.79
CA PRO A 438 23.38 -21.13 8.33
C PRO A 438 23.65 -22.55 7.83
N ILE A 439 22.92 -22.95 6.78
CA ILE A 439 23.16 -24.18 6.02
C ILE A 439 23.77 -23.76 4.68
N VAL A 440 25.04 -24.10 4.46
CA VAL A 440 25.87 -23.55 3.38
C VAL A 440 26.19 -24.66 2.38
N ILE A 441 25.96 -24.43 1.08
CA ILE A 441 26.29 -25.40 0.03
C ILE A 441 27.27 -24.75 -0.94
N ARG A 442 28.54 -25.18 -0.87
CA ARG A 442 29.69 -24.45 -1.44
C ARG A 442 29.72 -23.05 -0.82
N GLU A 443 29.80 -21.99 -1.63
CA GLU A 443 29.84 -20.60 -1.17
C GLU A 443 28.46 -19.91 -1.14
N ARG A 444 27.39 -20.62 -0.76
CA ARG A 444 26.03 -20.04 -0.66
C ARG A 444 25.23 -20.61 0.49
N VAL A 445 24.74 -19.74 1.37
CA VAL A 445 23.69 -20.08 2.36
C VAL A 445 22.39 -20.38 1.60
N VAL A 446 21.83 -21.58 1.78
CA VAL A 446 20.57 -22.01 1.16
C VAL A 446 19.39 -21.99 2.13
N ALA A 447 19.68 -22.00 3.43
CA ALA A 447 18.70 -21.92 4.50
C ALA A 447 19.38 -21.46 5.81
N ILE A 448 18.58 -20.95 6.73
CA ILE A 448 18.98 -20.57 8.09
C ILE A 448 18.02 -21.30 9.04
N VAL A 449 18.54 -21.98 10.05
CA VAL A 449 17.74 -22.43 11.19
C VAL A 449 17.79 -21.37 12.28
N VAL A 450 16.63 -20.91 12.72
CA VAL A 450 16.42 -19.93 13.78
C VAL A 450 15.97 -20.67 15.03
N ALA A 451 16.50 -20.35 16.20
CA ALA A 451 16.12 -21.01 17.45
C ALA A 451 16.20 -20.09 18.67
N HIS A 452 15.20 -20.16 19.56
CA HIS A 452 15.13 -19.32 20.76
C HIS A 452 14.39 -20.03 21.91
N ARG A 453 14.52 -19.50 23.12
CA ARG A 453 13.81 -19.99 24.32
C ARG A 453 12.64 -19.10 24.74
N VAL A 454 12.17 -18.25 23.83
CA VAL A 454 11.03 -17.32 23.99
C VAL A 454 11.30 -16.22 25.03
N HIS A 455 11.32 -16.54 26.33
CA HIS A 455 11.50 -15.59 27.44
C HIS A 455 12.83 -15.79 28.19
N SER A 456 13.82 -16.42 27.57
CA SER A 456 15.10 -16.76 28.20
C SER A 456 16.23 -16.74 27.19
N ASP A 457 17.44 -16.45 27.66
CA ASP A 457 18.60 -16.40 26.78
C ASP A 457 19.05 -17.77 26.28
N ILE A 458 19.57 -17.78 25.05
CA ILE A 458 20.51 -18.80 24.60
C ILE A 458 21.93 -18.30 24.86
N ARG A 459 22.70 -19.07 25.63
CA ARG A 459 24.13 -18.84 25.87
C ARG A 459 24.94 -19.73 24.92
N LEU A 460 26.11 -19.27 24.48
CA LEU A 460 27.00 -20.01 23.58
C LEU A 460 27.24 -21.46 24.05
N ALA A 461 27.57 -21.64 25.34
CA ALA A 461 27.85 -22.95 25.93
C ALA A 461 26.69 -23.97 25.81
N ASP A 462 25.44 -23.50 25.69
CA ASP A 462 24.27 -24.38 25.59
C ASP A 462 24.07 -24.94 24.17
N VAL A 463 24.68 -24.30 23.16
CA VAL A 463 24.43 -24.55 21.72
C VAL A 463 25.71 -24.78 20.89
N THR A 464 26.90 -24.78 21.49
CA THR A 464 28.16 -25.18 20.82
C THR A 464 28.03 -26.52 20.10
N GLU A 465 27.37 -27.50 20.72
CA GLU A 465 27.11 -28.83 20.14
C GLU A 465 26.20 -28.81 18.90
N LEU A 466 25.41 -27.75 18.70
CA LEU A 466 24.56 -27.59 17.50
C LEU A 466 25.34 -27.02 16.31
N LEU A 467 26.47 -26.33 16.52
CA LEU A 467 27.23 -25.71 15.43
C LEU A 467 27.73 -26.73 14.39
N PRO A 468 28.28 -27.91 14.76
CA PRO A 468 28.64 -28.97 13.80
C PRO A 468 27.44 -29.59 13.06
N MET A 469 26.21 -29.41 13.53
CA MET A 469 25.01 -29.91 12.83
C MET A 469 24.69 -29.10 11.57
N ALA A 470 25.13 -27.84 11.48
CA ALA A 470 25.10 -27.07 10.23
C ALA A 470 25.91 -27.78 9.13
N THR A 471 27.15 -28.17 9.44
CA THR A 471 28.03 -28.89 8.51
C THR A 471 27.45 -30.24 8.13
N ALA A 472 27.04 -31.05 9.11
CA ALA A 472 26.45 -32.38 8.84
C ALA A 472 25.19 -32.33 7.97
N ALA A 473 24.32 -31.32 8.15
CA ALA A 473 23.15 -31.10 7.29
C ALA A 473 23.54 -30.57 5.90
N SER A 474 24.53 -29.69 5.82
CA SER A 474 25.08 -29.17 4.56
C SER A 474 25.67 -30.30 3.70
N ASP A 475 26.46 -31.18 4.31
CA ASP A 475 27.00 -32.39 3.67
C ASP A 475 25.89 -33.33 3.21
N ALA A 476 24.83 -33.51 4.01
CA ALA A 476 23.70 -34.35 3.63
C ALA A 476 22.99 -33.82 2.37
N ILE A 477 22.68 -32.52 2.31
CA ILE A 477 22.06 -31.93 1.12
C ILE A 477 23.04 -31.96 -0.07
N ALA A 478 24.34 -31.78 0.15
CA ALA A 478 25.35 -31.90 -0.91
C ALA A 478 25.38 -33.31 -1.52
N ARG A 479 25.35 -34.38 -0.70
CA ARG A 479 25.24 -35.78 -1.17
C ARG A 479 23.97 -35.99 -2.01
N LEU A 480 22.82 -35.45 -1.58
CA LEU A 480 21.55 -35.55 -2.32
C LEU A 480 21.55 -34.77 -3.64
N ILE A 481 22.20 -33.60 -3.70
CA ILE A 481 22.39 -32.83 -4.94
C ILE A 481 23.27 -33.59 -5.94
N VAL A 482 24.27 -34.35 -5.49
CA VAL A 482 25.07 -35.21 -6.38
C VAL A 482 24.24 -36.40 -6.87
N LYS A 483 23.59 -37.15 -5.96
CA LYS A 483 22.73 -38.32 -6.29
C LYS A 483 21.62 -37.98 -7.30
N SER A 484 21.03 -36.79 -7.19
CA SER A 484 19.99 -36.31 -8.13
C SER A 484 20.53 -35.82 -9.48
N LYS A 485 21.77 -35.35 -9.55
CA LYS A 485 22.40 -34.93 -10.82
C LYS A 485 22.90 -36.10 -11.67
N SER A 486 23.45 -37.15 -11.04
CA SER A 486 23.90 -38.35 -11.75
C SER A 486 22.77 -39.10 -12.47
N ALA A 487 21.52 -38.96 -12.00
CA ALA A 487 20.35 -39.59 -12.63
C ALA A 487 19.79 -38.80 -13.84
N GLY A 488 20.30 -37.60 -14.14
CA GLY A 488 19.67 -36.66 -15.08
C GLY A 488 20.28 -36.55 -16.48
N PHE A 489 21.41 -37.21 -16.77
CA PHE A 489 22.12 -37.05 -18.05
C PHE A 489 21.67 -38.08 -19.10
N ARG A 490 20.77 -37.64 -20.00
CA ARG A 490 20.57 -38.26 -21.32
C ARG A 490 20.41 -37.15 -22.36
N ALA A 491 21.19 -37.21 -23.43
CA ALA A 491 21.22 -36.14 -24.45
C ALA A 491 19.91 -36.10 -25.28
N PRO A 492 19.45 -34.93 -25.72
CA PRO A 492 18.27 -34.80 -26.56
C PRO A 492 18.57 -35.20 -28.01
N THR A 493 17.67 -35.97 -28.63
CA THR A 493 17.67 -36.27 -30.06
C THR A 493 16.33 -35.83 -30.62
N GLU A 494 16.37 -34.87 -31.55
CA GLU A 494 15.30 -34.29 -32.41
C GLU A 494 13.94 -33.89 -31.77
N PRO A 495 13.33 -32.77 -32.22
CA PRO A 495 11.97 -32.42 -31.82
C PRO A 495 10.95 -33.33 -32.54
N PRO A 496 9.98 -33.93 -31.84
CA PRO A 496 8.90 -34.64 -32.51
C PRO A 496 8.01 -33.63 -33.24
N VAL A 497 7.80 -33.84 -34.55
CA VAL A 497 6.71 -33.19 -35.27
C VAL A 497 5.39 -33.72 -34.69
N VAL A 498 4.54 -32.82 -34.23
CA VAL A 498 3.18 -33.15 -33.77
C VAL A 498 2.21 -32.62 -34.82
N GLU A 499 1.77 -33.50 -35.71
CA GLU A 499 0.61 -33.23 -36.56
C GLU A 499 -0.64 -33.20 -35.68
N ILE A 500 -1.58 -32.30 -36.01
CA ILE A 500 -2.80 -32.06 -35.22
C ILE A 500 -3.99 -32.24 -36.16
N ASP A 501 -4.66 -33.38 -36.05
CA ASP A 501 -5.87 -33.67 -36.85
C ASP A 501 -7.00 -32.68 -36.54
N ALA A 502 -7.62 -32.17 -37.60
CA ALA A 502 -8.52 -31.02 -37.54
C ALA A 502 -9.89 -31.29 -36.90
N GLU A 503 -10.26 -32.56 -36.66
CA GLU A 503 -11.61 -32.95 -36.20
C GLU A 503 -11.82 -32.76 -34.68
N GLY A 504 -10.77 -32.42 -33.93
CA GLY A 504 -10.83 -32.26 -32.46
C GLY A 504 -11.18 -30.87 -31.92
N ILE A 505 -11.39 -29.85 -32.77
CA ILE A 505 -11.49 -28.45 -32.34
C ILE A 505 -12.96 -27.98 -32.25
N ASP A 506 -13.59 -28.20 -31.11
CA ASP A 506 -14.97 -27.76 -30.82
C ASP A 506 -15.05 -26.22 -30.68
N THR A 507 -15.20 -25.54 -31.82
CA THR A 507 -15.44 -24.10 -31.88
C THR A 507 -16.93 -23.80 -31.73
N LYS A 508 -17.32 -23.21 -30.59
CA LYS A 508 -18.72 -22.89 -30.27
C LYS A 508 -19.32 -21.82 -31.21
N ARG A 509 -19.78 -22.29 -32.37
CA ARG A 509 -20.31 -21.51 -33.49
C ARG A 509 -21.67 -20.92 -33.12
N ILE A 510 -21.79 -19.59 -33.14
CA ILE A 510 -23.07 -18.91 -32.87
C ILE A 510 -23.99 -19.06 -34.09
N GLY A 511 -24.84 -20.09 -34.07
CA GLY A 511 -25.82 -20.35 -35.12
C GLY A 511 -26.98 -19.34 -35.08
N ARG A 512 -27.11 -18.52 -36.13
CA ARG A 512 -28.29 -17.66 -36.33
C ARG A 512 -29.47 -18.51 -36.79
N HIS A 513 -30.23 -19.06 -35.84
CA HIS A 513 -31.51 -19.70 -36.17
C HIS A 513 -32.53 -18.64 -36.63
N GLN A 514 -33.14 -18.89 -37.78
CA GLN A 514 -34.39 -18.24 -38.15
C GLN A 514 -35.52 -18.98 -37.44
N ASP A 515 -36.41 -18.25 -36.78
CA ASP A 515 -37.66 -18.80 -36.24
C ASP A 515 -38.82 -17.97 -36.78
N THR A 516 -39.66 -18.58 -37.62
CA THR A 516 -40.78 -17.92 -38.29
C THR A 516 -42.04 -17.92 -37.40
N GLY A 517 -41.87 -17.44 -36.17
CA GLY A 517 -42.94 -17.23 -35.19
C GLY A 517 -43.52 -15.82 -35.28
N LYS A 518 -44.85 -15.68 -35.17
CA LYS A 518 -45.54 -14.37 -35.22
C LYS A 518 -45.13 -13.49 -34.03
N TRP A 519 -44.56 -12.31 -34.32
CA TRP A 519 -44.34 -11.30 -33.29
C TRP A 519 -45.68 -10.89 -32.67
N THR A 520 -45.86 -11.26 -31.40
CA THR A 520 -47.03 -10.89 -30.60
C THR A 520 -46.55 -9.89 -29.55
N ALA A 521 -47.21 -8.74 -29.46
CA ALA A 521 -46.88 -7.75 -28.43
C ALA A 521 -47.15 -8.34 -27.03
N PRO A 522 -46.32 -8.04 -26.01
CA PRO A 522 -46.60 -8.48 -24.65
C PRO A 522 -47.94 -7.88 -24.20
N SER A 523 -48.87 -8.75 -23.81
CA SER A 523 -50.12 -8.33 -23.19
C SER A 523 -49.82 -7.53 -21.92
N ARG A 524 -50.54 -6.42 -21.71
CA ARG A 524 -50.52 -5.74 -20.41
C ARG A 524 -51.04 -6.73 -19.37
N GLY A 525 -50.17 -7.16 -18.45
CA GLY A 525 -50.59 -7.91 -17.27
C GLY A 525 -51.66 -7.12 -16.54
N SER A 526 -52.78 -7.78 -16.21
CA SER A 526 -53.89 -7.11 -15.54
C SER A 526 -53.44 -6.55 -14.21
N ALA A 527 -53.81 -5.30 -13.92
CA ALA A 527 -53.87 -4.86 -12.54
C ALA A 527 -54.92 -5.75 -11.81
N PRO A 528 -54.72 -6.09 -10.54
CA PRO A 528 -55.69 -6.89 -9.80
C PRO A 528 -57.00 -6.12 -9.65
N SER A 529 -58.07 -6.68 -10.21
CA SER A 529 -59.44 -6.18 -10.03
C SER A 529 -59.92 -6.50 -8.61
N PHE A 530 -59.95 -5.49 -7.75
CA PHE A 530 -60.59 -5.60 -6.44
C PHE A 530 -62.11 -5.66 -6.59
N GLU A 531 -62.70 -6.83 -6.33
CA GLU A 531 -64.15 -6.95 -6.13
C GLU A 531 -64.46 -7.09 -4.63
N GLN A 532 -65.15 -6.06 -4.12
CA GLN A 532 -65.99 -6.04 -2.92
C GLN A 532 -65.39 -6.44 -1.55
N GLY A 533 -65.45 -5.48 -0.62
CA GLY A 533 -66.01 -5.80 0.70
C GLY A 533 -65.04 -6.07 1.85
N MET A 534 -63.76 -5.75 1.73
CA MET A 534 -62.87 -5.67 2.89
C MET A 534 -62.09 -4.36 2.87
N GLU A 535 -62.52 -3.41 3.72
CA GLU A 535 -61.73 -2.24 4.07
C GLU A 535 -60.54 -2.71 4.90
N LEU A 536 -59.46 -3.10 4.20
CA LEU A 536 -58.14 -3.14 4.80
C LEU A 536 -57.72 -1.70 5.10
N SER A 537 -58.14 -1.22 6.26
CA SER A 537 -57.51 -0.12 6.96
C SER A 537 -56.05 -0.48 7.16
N ILE A 538 -55.21 -0.11 6.19
CA ILE A 538 -53.77 -0.01 6.39
C ILE A 538 -53.60 1.21 7.30
N GLU A 539 -53.76 0.98 8.60
CA GLU A 539 -53.19 1.83 9.63
C GLU A 539 -51.68 1.77 9.43
N ALA A 540 -51.17 2.66 8.59
CA ALA A 540 -49.75 2.87 8.46
C ALA A 540 -49.25 3.34 9.82
N ASP A 541 -48.38 2.54 10.45
CA ASP A 541 -47.75 2.90 11.72
C ASP A 541 -47.21 4.34 11.63
N PRO A 542 -47.46 5.18 12.65
CA PRO A 542 -47.11 6.60 12.57
C PRO A 542 -45.62 6.77 12.25
N PRO A 543 -45.27 7.55 11.22
CA PRO A 543 -43.91 7.58 10.66
C PRO A 543 -42.90 7.93 11.74
N ARG A 544 -41.80 7.18 11.80
CA ARG A 544 -40.90 7.22 12.96
C ARG A 544 -40.31 8.63 13.11
N PRO A 545 -40.15 9.16 14.33
CA PRO A 545 -39.45 10.42 14.53
C PRO A 545 -38.06 10.36 13.90
N ILE A 546 -37.66 11.40 13.16
CA ILE A 546 -36.39 11.38 12.41
C ILE A 546 -35.18 11.24 13.35
N GLU A 547 -35.27 11.74 14.58
CA GLU A 547 -34.26 11.53 15.61
C GLU A 547 -34.07 10.04 15.93
N MET A 548 -35.15 9.25 16.01
CA MET A 548 -35.09 7.80 16.19
C MET A 548 -34.56 7.05 14.96
N LEU A 549 -34.80 7.56 13.74
CA LEU A 549 -34.17 7.02 12.54
C LEU A 549 -32.66 7.27 12.54
N LEU A 550 -32.23 8.49 12.87
CA LEU A 550 -30.81 8.85 12.96
C LEU A 550 -30.10 8.08 14.09
N ASP A 551 -30.77 7.84 15.22
CA ASP A 551 -30.28 6.95 16.30
C ASP A 551 -30.08 5.50 15.80
N ALA A 552 -31.09 4.94 15.11
CA ALA A 552 -31.02 3.59 14.57
C ALA A 552 -29.92 3.44 13.50
N ILE A 553 -29.72 4.47 12.66
CA ILE A 553 -28.68 4.49 11.62
C ILE A 553 -27.27 4.62 12.24
N GLU A 554 -27.10 5.39 13.32
CA GLU A 554 -25.82 5.47 14.04
C GLU A 554 -25.45 4.18 14.79
N LEU A 555 -26.44 3.48 15.35
CA LEU A 555 -26.21 2.26 16.15
C LEU A 555 -26.16 0.98 15.29
N GLY A 556 -26.68 1.03 14.06
CA GLY A 556 -26.70 -0.11 13.14
C GLY A 556 -25.36 -0.43 12.50
N ALA A 557 -25.17 -1.71 12.17
CA ALA A 557 -24.03 -2.18 11.39
C ALA A 557 -24.16 -1.78 9.90
N GLU A 558 -23.05 -1.81 9.15
CA GLU A 558 -23.05 -1.52 7.71
C GLU A 558 -24.00 -2.50 6.99
N GLY A 559 -24.92 -1.95 6.18
CA GLY A 559 -25.94 -2.73 5.45
C GLY A 559 -27.15 -3.23 6.25
N THR A 560 -27.21 -3.08 7.59
CA THR A 560 -28.41 -3.48 8.37
C THR A 560 -29.44 -2.34 8.52
N THR A 561 -29.13 -1.14 8.05
CA THR A 561 -29.87 0.11 8.28
C THR A 561 -30.78 0.52 7.12
N GLY A 562 -30.89 -0.31 6.08
CA GLY A 562 -31.51 0.03 4.79
C GLY A 562 -32.91 0.65 4.90
N GLU A 563 -33.84 0.03 5.64
CA GLU A 563 -35.21 0.52 5.82
C GLU A 563 -35.26 1.91 6.47
N ALA A 564 -34.42 2.14 7.48
CA ALA A 564 -34.33 3.43 8.16
C ALA A 564 -33.70 4.51 7.26
N ILE A 565 -32.73 4.13 6.41
CA ILE A 565 -32.15 5.02 5.41
C ILE A 565 -33.21 5.39 4.36
N THR A 566 -34.02 4.45 3.87
CA THR A 566 -35.12 4.74 2.93
C THR A 566 -36.13 5.72 3.53
N GLU A 567 -36.64 5.46 4.74
CA GLU A 567 -37.62 6.33 5.40
C GLU A 567 -37.07 7.74 5.73
N ALA A 568 -35.76 7.85 5.97
CA ALA A 568 -35.07 9.12 6.17
C ALA A 568 -34.80 9.88 4.85
N VAL A 569 -34.59 9.17 3.73
CA VAL A 569 -34.41 9.76 2.39
C VAL A 569 -35.74 10.24 1.81
N GLU A 570 -36.85 9.55 2.06
CA GLU A 570 -38.20 10.02 1.69
C GLU A 570 -38.54 11.37 2.36
N ARG A 571 -38.01 11.62 3.57
CA ARG A 571 -38.13 12.88 4.31
C ARG A 571 -36.87 13.76 4.25
N ALA A 572 -36.17 13.76 3.11
CA ALA A 572 -34.86 14.40 2.91
C ALA A 572 -34.71 15.81 3.53
N ASN A 573 -35.71 16.70 3.38
CA ASN A 573 -35.62 18.08 3.89
C ASN A 573 -35.52 18.15 5.42
N GLU A 574 -36.36 17.39 6.13
CA GLU A 574 -36.35 17.31 7.60
C GLU A 574 -35.09 16.57 8.09
N THR A 575 -34.72 15.49 7.40
CA THR A 575 -33.51 14.71 7.68
C THR A 575 -32.25 15.57 7.55
N VAL A 576 -32.10 16.35 6.48
CA VAL A 576 -30.96 17.26 6.27
C VAL A 576 -30.89 18.33 7.36
N ALA A 577 -32.02 18.91 7.77
CA ALA A 577 -32.07 19.92 8.82
C ALA A 577 -31.55 19.39 10.18
N GLN A 578 -31.85 18.14 10.53
CA GLN A 578 -31.29 17.47 11.72
C GLN A 578 -29.80 17.09 11.52
N LEU A 579 -29.41 16.66 10.31
CA LEU A 579 -28.04 16.30 9.97
C LEU A 579 -27.04 17.47 10.12
N VAL A 580 -27.48 18.72 9.94
CA VAL A 580 -26.67 19.95 10.18
C VAL A 580 -26.00 19.93 11.56
N ASN A 581 -26.71 19.49 12.60
CA ASN A 581 -26.22 19.50 13.98
C ASN A 581 -25.56 18.18 14.41
N ARG A 582 -25.79 17.10 13.64
CA ARG A 582 -25.39 15.73 14.01
C ARG A 582 -24.20 15.19 13.21
N PHE A 583 -23.84 15.81 12.08
CA PHE A 583 -22.70 15.42 11.24
C PHE A 583 -21.34 15.51 12.00
N PRO A 584 -20.43 14.51 11.90
CA PRO A 584 -20.45 13.32 11.03
C PRO A 584 -21.18 12.10 11.63
N GLY A 585 -21.76 12.22 12.82
CA GLY A 585 -22.38 11.13 13.57
C GLY A 585 -21.37 10.25 14.30
N LYS A 586 -21.85 9.13 14.85
CA LYS A 586 -20.99 8.10 15.44
C LYS A 586 -20.20 7.37 14.35
N LEU A 587 -18.88 7.39 14.46
CA LEU A 587 -17.96 6.76 13.52
C LEU A 587 -17.66 5.32 13.95
N ARG A 588 -17.75 4.39 12.99
CA ARG A 588 -17.39 2.97 13.12
C ARG A 588 -15.87 2.76 13.08
N ILE A 589 -15.17 3.62 12.33
CA ILE A 589 -13.72 3.57 12.11
C ILE A 589 -13.16 5.00 12.18
N ASP A 590 -12.06 5.20 12.91
CA ASP A 590 -11.30 6.46 12.90
C ASP A 590 -10.40 6.53 11.66
N ARG A 591 -10.42 7.67 10.94
CA ARG A 591 -9.51 7.97 9.82
C ARG A 591 -8.03 7.75 10.13
N PHE A 592 -7.57 7.95 11.38
CA PHE A 592 -6.17 7.73 11.77
C PHE A 592 -5.76 6.25 11.85
N ASN A 593 -6.73 5.33 11.93
CA ASN A 593 -6.48 3.87 11.87
C ASN A 593 -6.48 3.32 10.42
N VAL A 594 -6.72 4.18 9.41
CA VAL A 594 -6.72 3.80 7.99
C VAL A 594 -5.36 4.13 7.35
N VAL A 595 -4.69 3.13 6.80
CA VAL A 595 -3.41 3.31 6.09
C VAL A 595 -3.66 3.34 4.58
N GLY A 596 -3.20 4.40 3.92
CA GLY A 596 -3.29 4.56 2.46
C GLY A 596 -4.43 5.49 2.03
N ARG A 597 -5.26 5.02 1.09
CA ARG A 597 -6.40 5.79 0.57
C ARG A 597 -7.53 5.86 1.61
N PRO A 598 -8.28 6.98 1.73
CA PRO A 598 -9.49 7.02 2.55
C PRO A 598 -10.49 5.91 2.19
N LEU A 599 -11.22 5.43 3.19
CA LEU A 599 -12.33 4.51 3.01
C LEU A 599 -13.55 5.23 2.39
N ARG A 600 -14.58 4.46 2.03
CA ARG A 600 -15.87 5.02 1.65
C ARG A 600 -16.62 5.60 2.84
N ALA A 601 -17.53 6.53 2.56
CA ALA A 601 -18.40 7.15 3.55
C ALA A 601 -19.15 6.13 4.42
N SER A 602 -19.72 5.07 3.82
CA SER A 602 -20.46 4.00 4.55
C SER A 602 -19.61 3.28 5.60
N GLN A 603 -18.34 3.08 5.29
CA GLN A 603 -17.40 2.33 6.12
C GLN A 603 -16.95 3.15 7.34
N TYR A 604 -16.93 4.48 7.21
CA TYR A 604 -16.65 5.39 8.33
C TYR A 604 -17.83 5.53 9.29
N GLY A 605 -19.09 5.56 8.84
CA GLY A 605 -20.24 5.64 9.75
C GLY A 605 -21.62 5.72 9.08
N GLY A 606 -22.67 5.37 9.82
CA GLY A 606 -24.03 5.27 9.29
C GLY A 606 -24.64 6.59 8.83
N LEU A 607 -24.34 7.73 9.48
CA LEU A 607 -24.83 9.03 8.98
C LEU A 607 -24.12 9.46 7.70
N LEU A 608 -22.88 9.03 7.49
CA LEU A 608 -22.15 9.27 6.25
C LEU A 608 -22.71 8.39 5.11
N GLU A 609 -23.12 7.16 5.43
CA GLU A 609 -23.91 6.27 4.55
C GLU A 609 -25.23 6.95 4.11
N LEU A 610 -25.99 7.52 5.06
CA LEU A 610 -27.22 8.26 4.78
C LEU A 610 -26.98 9.51 3.91
N VAL A 611 -25.91 10.27 4.16
CA VAL A 611 -25.54 11.45 3.38
C VAL A 611 -25.28 11.13 1.90
N ILE A 612 -24.73 9.96 1.57
CA ILE A 612 -24.60 9.51 0.18
C ILE A 612 -25.98 9.20 -0.44
N HIS A 613 -26.88 8.56 0.31
CA HIS A 613 -28.23 8.22 -0.18
C HIS A 613 -29.15 9.44 -0.35
N LEU A 614 -28.97 10.50 0.45
CA LEU A 614 -29.65 11.79 0.28
C LEU A 614 -29.24 12.54 -1.01
N GLY A 615 -28.13 12.12 -1.65
CA GLY A 615 -27.72 12.63 -2.95
C GLY A 615 -27.56 14.15 -2.99
N THR A 616 -28.16 14.79 -4.00
CA THR A 616 -28.06 16.25 -4.20
C THR A 616 -28.62 17.07 -3.04
N ALA A 617 -29.56 16.54 -2.24
CA ALA A 617 -30.13 17.26 -1.09
C ALA A 617 -29.08 17.52 0.02
N ALA A 618 -28.06 16.67 0.13
CA ALA A 618 -26.96 16.87 1.07
C ALA A 618 -25.85 17.80 0.54
N SER A 619 -25.92 18.29 -0.71
CA SER A 619 -24.80 19.00 -1.33
C SER A 619 -24.48 20.35 -0.69
N GLU A 620 -25.49 21.13 -0.26
CA GLU A 620 -25.29 22.43 0.39
C GLU A 620 -24.74 22.24 1.82
N LEU A 621 -25.31 21.29 2.57
CA LEU A 621 -24.79 20.84 3.87
C LEU A 621 -23.31 20.43 3.78
N LEU A 622 -22.93 19.65 2.76
CA LEU A 622 -21.54 19.22 2.58
C LEU A 622 -20.59 20.38 2.25
N ILE A 623 -21.05 21.37 1.49
CA ILE A 623 -20.26 22.59 1.21
C ILE A 623 -20.07 23.41 2.50
N GLU A 624 -21.10 23.54 3.32
CA GLU A 624 -21.02 24.18 4.64
C GLU A 624 -20.03 23.44 5.57
N LYS A 625 -20.18 22.11 5.71
CA LYS A 625 -19.31 21.30 6.60
C LYS A 625 -17.86 21.21 6.12
N MET A 626 -17.59 21.30 4.81
CA MET A 626 -16.23 21.50 4.30
C MET A 626 -15.61 22.85 4.73
N GLY A 627 -16.40 23.83 5.20
CA GLY A 627 -15.92 25.09 5.79
C GLY A 627 -15.75 25.07 7.31
N ALA A 628 -16.11 23.97 7.99
CA ALA A 628 -16.16 23.92 9.46
C ALA A 628 -14.78 24.11 10.13
N PRO A 629 -14.68 24.72 11.33
CA PRO A 629 -13.40 24.92 12.01
C PRO A 629 -12.73 23.61 12.43
N GLN A 630 -13.51 22.56 12.72
CA GLN A 630 -12.99 21.23 13.09
C GLN A 630 -12.46 20.48 11.85
N ARG A 631 -11.18 20.09 11.89
CA ARG A 631 -10.49 19.35 10.81
C ARG A 631 -11.20 18.05 10.42
N ASP A 632 -11.75 17.34 11.39
CA ASP A 632 -12.36 16.03 11.20
C ASP A 632 -13.72 16.15 10.49
N ILE A 633 -14.52 17.17 10.82
CA ILE A 633 -15.74 17.53 10.08
C ILE A 633 -15.41 17.84 8.61
N ARG A 634 -14.38 18.66 8.35
CA ARG A 634 -13.97 18.98 6.97
C ARG A 634 -13.57 17.72 6.20
N PHE A 635 -12.80 16.82 6.83
CA PHE A 635 -12.35 15.57 6.23
C PHE A 635 -13.53 14.69 5.79
N TYR A 636 -14.46 14.36 6.70
CA TYR A 636 -15.59 13.49 6.35
C TYR A 636 -16.54 14.16 5.35
N ALA A 637 -16.68 15.49 5.39
CA ALA A 637 -17.43 16.23 4.37
C ALA A 637 -16.77 16.12 2.99
N THR A 638 -15.45 16.30 2.90
CA THR A 638 -14.71 16.12 1.64
C THR A 638 -14.80 14.67 1.13
N VAL A 639 -14.71 13.65 1.98
CA VAL A 639 -14.90 12.24 1.59
C VAL A 639 -16.28 12.00 0.97
N CYS A 640 -17.36 12.49 1.59
CA CYS A 640 -18.71 12.38 1.02
C CYS A 640 -18.84 13.11 -0.34
N VAL A 641 -18.18 14.26 -0.50
CA VAL A 641 -18.13 15.00 -1.77
C VAL A 641 -17.33 14.26 -2.85
N THR A 642 -16.26 13.53 -2.50
CA THR A 642 -15.49 12.70 -3.44
C THR A 642 -16.34 11.60 -4.10
N GLU A 643 -17.27 11.00 -3.34
CA GLU A 643 -18.19 9.97 -3.85
C GLU A 643 -19.43 10.57 -4.55
N LEU A 644 -20.05 11.62 -3.98
CA LEU A 644 -21.26 12.24 -4.52
C LEU A 644 -21.03 13.12 -5.77
N ARG A 645 -19.87 13.80 -5.83
CA ARG A 645 -19.44 14.74 -6.89
C ARG A 645 -20.48 15.79 -7.33
N PRO A 646 -21.12 16.52 -6.42
CA PRO A 646 -22.10 17.53 -6.78
C PRO A 646 -21.40 18.76 -7.42
N ARG A 647 -21.97 19.33 -8.48
CA ARG A 647 -21.29 20.36 -9.32
C ARG A 647 -21.02 21.68 -8.61
N ASN A 648 -21.82 22.03 -7.61
CA ASN A 648 -21.65 23.22 -6.78
C ASN A 648 -20.40 23.15 -5.87
N ALA A 649 -19.89 21.96 -5.55
CA ALA A 649 -18.78 21.80 -4.60
C ALA A 649 -17.37 22.10 -5.16
N VAL A 650 -17.21 22.29 -6.47
CA VAL A 650 -15.89 22.42 -7.13
C VAL A 650 -15.05 23.58 -6.55
N TYR A 651 -15.66 24.74 -6.28
CA TYR A 651 -14.95 25.87 -5.67
C TYR A 651 -14.52 25.59 -4.22
N ALA A 652 -15.39 24.98 -3.42
CA ALA A 652 -15.07 24.63 -2.03
C ALA A 652 -13.94 23.57 -1.96
N LEU A 653 -13.96 22.57 -2.85
CA LEU A 653 -12.87 21.61 -3.02
C LEU A 653 -11.55 22.30 -3.42
N ALA A 654 -11.60 23.27 -4.34
CA ALA A 654 -10.42 24.02 -4.77
C ALA A 654 -9.80 24.87 -3.65
N GLU A 655 -10.60 25.31 -2.65
CA GLU A 655 -10.05 25.90 -1.42
C GLU A 655 -9.45 24.84 -0.48
N ARG A 656 -10.04 23.65 -0.37
CA ARG A 656 -9.53 22.55 0.48
C ARG A 656 -8.20 21.96 -0.01
N LEU A 657 -7.76 22.27 -1.22
CA LEU A 657 -6.36 22.08 -1.66
C LEU A 657 -5.34 22.79 -0.75
N PHE A 658 -5.74 23.88 -0.10
CA PHE A 658 -4.92 24.69 0.81
C PHE A 658 -5.25 24.47 2.30
N ASP A 659 -5.97 23.40 2.66
CA ASP A 659 -6.27 23.09 4.06
C ASP A 659 -4.98 22.80 4.86
N GLN A 660 -5.00 23.04 6.17
CA GLN A 660 -3.89 22.68 7.06
C GLN A 660 -3.80 21.15 7.24
N ASP A 661 -4.92 20.44 7.25
CA ASP A 661 -4.98 18.98 7.41
C ASP A 661 -4.58 18.25 6.10
N PHE A 662 -3.55 17.41 6.17
CA PHE A 662 -3.06 16.66 4.99
C PHE A 662 -4.11 15.69 4.43
N GLY A 663 -4.93 15.07 5.29
CA GLY A 663 -6.00 14.17 4.86
C GLY A 663 -7.07 14.91 4.06
N VAL A 664 -7.44 16.12 4.49
CA VAL A 664 -8.36 17.00 3.76
C VAL A 664 -7.79 17.37 2.39
N ARG A 665 -6.52 17.79 2.31
CA ARG A 665 -5.85 18.09 1.02
C ARG A 665 -5.84 16.88 0.08
N ALA A 666 -5.46 15.70 0.59
CA ALA A 666 -5.41 14.47 -0.20
C ALA A 666 -6.79 14.08 -0.76
N CYS A 667 -7.84 14.15 0.07
CA CYS A 667 -9.21 13.90 -0.38
C CYS A 667 -9.68 14.93 -1.42
N ALA A 668 -9.34 16.21 -1.24
CA ALA A 668 -9.71 17.27 -2.18
C ALA A 668 -9.05 17.10 -3.57
N ILE A 669 -7.79 16.66 -3.61
CA ILE A 669 -7.08 16.31 -4.86
C ILE A 669 -7.79 15.14 -5.56
N GLU A 670 -8.14 14.09 -4.83
CA GLU A 670 -8.85 12.93 -5.39
C GLU A 670 -10.26 13.30 -5.90
N ALA A 671 -10.98 14.14 -5.16
CA ALA A 671 -12.28 14.65 -5.56
C ALA A 671 -12.21 15.44 -6.88
N LEU A 672 -11.29 16.42 -6.96
CA LEU A 672 -11.15 17.30 -8.13
C LEU A 672 -10.73 16.56 -9.39
N ALA A 673 -9.87 15.53 -9.26
CA ALA A 673 -9.55 14.62 -10.37
C ALA A 673 -10.77 13.84 -10.91
N GLY A 674 -11.90 13.87 -10.18
CA GLY A 674 -13.17 13.28 -10.57
C GLY A 674 -14.13 14.18 -11.35
N TYR A 675 -13.80 15.46 -11.56
CA TYR A 675 -14.64 16.45 -12.28
C TYR A 675 -14.12 16.73 -13.70
N PRO A 676 -14.98 17.20 -14.64
CA PRO A 676 -14.55 17.54 -15.99
C PRO A 676 -13.71 18.82 -16.02
N MET A 677 -12.68 18.85 -16.87
CA MET A 677 -11.73 19.97 -17.01
C MET A 677 -12.39 21.34 -17.26
N ALA A 678 -13.58 21.37 -17.88
CA ALA A 678 -14.33 22.60 -18.11
C ALA A 678 -14.78 23.29 -16.81
N ASP A 679 -15.21 22.50 -15.81
CA ASP A 679 -15.69 23.02 -14.52
C ASP A 679 -14.51 23.41 -13.59
N LEU A 680 -13.35 22.77 -13.79
CA LEU A 680 -12.13 23.00 -13.01
C LEU A 680 -11.39 24.31 -13.38
N GLY A 681 -11.51 24.75 -14.64
CA GLY A 681 -10.65 25.79 -15.22
C GLY A 681 -10.68 27.15 -14.49
N THR A 682 -11.84 27.56 -13.99
CA THR A 682 -11.99 28.82 -13.21
C THR A 682 -11.68 28.63 -11.73
N ALA A 683 -12.05 27.49 -11.14
CA ALA A 683 -11.83 27.21 -9.72
C ALA A 683 -10.32 27.06 -9.39
N LEU A 684 -9.55 26.43 -10.28
CA LEU A 684 -8.12 26.17 -10.07
C LEU A 684 -7.20 27.37 -10.36
N VAL A 685 -7.72 28.56 -10.70
CA VAL A 685 -6.89 29.75 -10.97
C VAL A 685 -6.01 30.12 -9.78
N ARG A 686 -6.51 29.99 -8.54
CA ARG A 686 -5.73 30.22 -7.31
C ARG A 686 -4.62 29.18 -7.12
N ALA A 687 -4.93 27.90 -7.35
CA ALA A 687 -3.96 26.81 -7.31
C ALA A 687 -2.85 26.99 -8.35
N ARG A 688 -3.21 27.31 -9.60
CA ARG A 688 -2.25 27.55 -10.67
C ARG A 688 -1.31 28.70 -10.34
N ARG A 689 -1.82 29.83 -9.83
CA ARG A 689 -0.98 30.98 -9.43
C ARG A 689 0.03 30.59 -8.35
N ALA A 690 -0.38 29.85 -7.32
CA ALA A 690 0.51 29.42 -6.23
C ALA A 690 1.61 28.44 -6.67
N VAL A 691 1.45 27.74 -7.82
CA VAL A 691 2.48 26.87 -8.41
C VAL A 691 3.43 27.66 -9.33
N HIS A 692 3.01 28.82 -9.85
CA HIS A 692 3.80 29.66 -10.76
C HIS A 692 4.35 30.92 -10.04
N SER A 693 4.48 30.89 -8.71
CA SER A 693 4.90 32.03 -7.88
C SER A 693 6.17 31.76 -7.05
N ASN A 694 7.05 30.91 -7.58
CA ASN A 694 8.43 30.72 -7.14
C ASN A 694 9.35 31.21 -8.27
#